data_AF-A0A497PDL1-F1
#
_entry.id   AF-A0A497PDL1-F1
#
_cell.length_a   1.000
_cell.length_b   1.000
_cell.length_c   1.000
_cell.angle_alpha   90.00
_cell.angle_beta   90.00
_cell.angle_gamma   90.00
#
_symmetry.space_group_name_H-M   'P 1'
#
loop_
_entity.id
_entity.type
_entity.pdbx_description
1 polymer ?
#
loop_
_entity_poly.entity_id
_entity_poly.type
_entity_poly.pdbx_seq_one_letter_code
_entity_poly.pdbx_strand_id
1 'polypeptide(L)'
;SALVCIDEDGDGYTADVDCNDSDASVNPGAVDYCDADGNFYEVDCNADTSLVCDEYCGDLDSDTFVTSEKWLEWDSLHESSCPWVVGGNDCDDNNAEIFPGAVEDCDGVDNNCDGVIDEGCESLICSQLTEAVNYVQGGYADDCQGIQPGPKQLKVVDSSCNPIANVRVNLRTESNSYITYKRTNADGIVDFSDYQGGAVPSKFEVDYHGARYKTPAGSYDTGDAVQTREYHLKFLGSDCNPIANARVNLRTASNSYVTYKRTNSEGIASFEVVPEAQMKLEVDYHGARWRSEANTADVDVLLGAEAFKLTLIDSNENPIPNARVNLRTSSNSYVTYTRTNSDGLASFDVLPGGALKFEVDYHGARYRTETSTTHEPETVQTKSFGLLLIDSQGNPISNARVNLRTSSGSYVTYTRTNSEGVASFEVVPGAEMLLEVDYHGARYRTDVTTVNDNTQLTVNTYRLTMVLTDSNDNPIENARVNLRTSSGSYVMYKRTDSDGRAPFEVVPDACMKLEVDYNGAQYMTNVTCVTADTEVPMQLPVEVEVGVQTNAFSLKLIDSSDNPIANARVNLRTSSGSYVTYTRTNSEGIASFETVPEAQMMFEVDYHGARYRTDVLDVDSNPLTTVQTKAFSLLLKDSSDNPIANARVNLRTASGSYVTYARTNSDGVASFEVVPGAEMLLEVDYHGARYRTDVTTVNDNTQLTMQTKAFALKLLDSSDNPIANARVNLRTSSGSYVTYTRT
;
A
#
# COMPACT_ATOMS: atom_id res chain seq x y z
N SER A 1 12.85 -20.57 32.76
CA SER A 1 14.12 -21.13 33.24
C SER A 1 15.24 -20.33 32.63
N ALA A 2 16.06 -19.66 33.44
CA ALA A 2 17.27 -19.01 32.93
C ALA A 2 18.13 -20.12 32.30
N LEU A 3 18.44 -19.99 31.01
CA LEU A 3 19.55 -20.72 30.42
C LEU A 3 20.78 -20.16 31.13
N VAL A 4 21.38 -20.94 32.01
CA VAL A 4 22.73 -20.65 32.48
C VAL A 4 23.58 -21.15 31.32
N CYS A 5 24.21 -20.26 30.56
CA CYS A 5 25.26 -20.67 29.61
C CYS A 5 26.39 -21.19 30.52
N ILE A 6 26.48 -22.51 30.69
CA ILE A 6 27.53 -23.20 31.46
C ILE A 6 28.58 -23.55 30.41
N ASP A 7 29.81 -23.14 30.69
CA ASP A 7 31.05 -23.55 30.05
C ASP A 7 31.68 -24.53 31.05
N GLU A 8 31.57 -25.84 30.79
CA GLU A 8 31.89 -26.90 31.77
C GLU A 8 33.41 -27.21 31.83
N ASP A 9 34.17 -26.95 30.78
CA ASP A 9 35.62 -27.16 30.71
C ASP A 9 36.46 -25.87 30.81
N GLY A 10 35.85 -24.70 30.69
CA GLY A 10 36.44 -23.39 30.95
C GLY A 10 37.20 -22.79 29.76
N ASP A 11 36.93 -23.23 28.53
CA ASP A 11 37.63 -22.76 27.33
C ASP A 11 37.05 -21.47 26.72
N GLY A 12 35.95 -20.97 27.30
CA GLY A 12 35.28 -19.74 26.90
C GLY A 12 34.20 -19.92 25.84
N TYR A 13 33.97 -21.14 25.37
CA TYR A 13 32.82 -21.55 24.58
C TYR A 13 31.80 -22.28 25.48
N THR A 14 30.52 -22.23 25.11
CA THR A 14 29.44 -22.85 25.90
C THR A 14 28.81 -23.97 25.09
N ALA A 15 28.16 -24.93 25.75
CA ALA A 15 27.58 -26.14 25.15
C ALA A 15 26.69 -25.99 23.90
N ASP A 16 26.24 -24.77 23.56
CA ASP A 16 25.49 -24.47 22.35
C ASP A 16 26.35 -24.14 21.12
N VAL A 17 27.62 -23.77 21.33
CA VAL A 17 28.62 -23.52 20.28
C VAL A 17 29.75 -24.54 20.34
N ASP A 18 30.06 -25.05 21.52
CA ASP A 18 31.02 -26.11 21.77
C ASP A 18 30.42 -27.48 21.43
N CYS A 19 31.02 -28.17 20.46
CA CYS A 19 30.60 -29.50 20.03
C CYS A 19 30.97 -30.60 21.05
N ASN A 20 31.82 -30.30 22.03
CA ASN A 20 32.10 -31.10 23.20
C ASN A 20 32.55 -30.25 24.41
N ASP A 21 31.58 -29.61 25.08
CA ASP A 21 31.69 -28.75 26.30
C ASP A 21 32.33 -29.40 27.56
N SER A 22 32.90 -30.60 27.41
CA SER A 22 33.63 -31.31 28.46
C SER A 22 35.11 -31.53 28.11
N ASP A 23 35.56 -30.97 26.99
CA ASP A 23 36.89 -31.11 26.42
C ASP A 23 37.33 -29.80 25.76
N ALA A 24 38.07 -28.99 26.51
CA ALA A 24 38.59 -27.68 26.12
C ALA A 24 39.47 -27.67 24.84
N SER A 25 39.78 -28.85 24.27
CA SER A 25 40.49 -28.99 23.00
C SER A 25 39.58 -29.10 21.76
N VAL A 26 38.27 -29.15 21.97
CA VAL A 26 37.26 -29.32 20.92
C VAL A 26 36.28 -28.16 21.01
N ASN A 27 36.51 -27.08 20.26
CA ASN A 27 35.69 -25.87 20.30
C ASN A 27 35.81 -25.05 19.01
N PRO A 28 34.92 -24.08 18.75
CA PRO A 28 34.93 -23.27 17.53
C PRO A 28 36.20 -22.45 17.22
N GLY A 29 37.11 -22.33 18.19
CA GLY A 29 38.41 -21.69 18.03
C GLY A 29 39.57 -22.67 17.82
N ALA A 30 39.33 -23.97 17.97
CA ALA A 30 40.31 -25.02 17.72
C ALA A 30 40.65 -25.09 16.22
N VAL A 31 41.73 -25.80 15.89
CA VAL A 31 42.18 -25.99 14.50
C VAL A 31 42.11 -27.48 14.19
N ASP A 32 41.41 -27.82 13.10
CA ASP A 32 41.34 -29.20 12.61
C ASP A 32 42.73 -29.76 12.28
N TYR A 33 42.96 -31.04 12.63
CA TYR A 33 44.26 -31.67 12.44
C TYR A 33 44.16 -33.12 11.93
N CYS A 34 45.26 -33.62 11.35
CA CYS A 34 45.40 -35.02 10.94
C CYS A 34 46.30 -35.75 11.95
N ASP A 35 45.99 -36.99 12.30
CA ASP A 35 46.93 -37.83 13.05
C ASP A 35 48.06 -38.38 12.16
N ALA A 36 49.06 -38.99 12.81
CA ALA A 36 50.20 -39.60 12.14
C ALA A 36 49.84 -40.79 11.20
N ASP A 37 48.60 -41.31 11.28
CA ASP A 37 48.08 -42.36 10.40
C ASP A 37 47.23 -41.79 9.25
N GLY A 38 47.09 -40.45 9.16
CA GLY A 38 46.34 -39.75 8.11
C GLY A 38 44.83 -39.67 8.37
N ASN A 39 44.37 -39.87 9.60
CA ASN A 39 42.98 -39.68 9.99
C ASN A 39 42.71 -38.21 10.35
N PHE A 40 41.67 -37.64 9.75
CA PHE A 40 41.22 -36.28 10.02
C PHE A 40 40.37 -36.22 11.30
N TYR A 41 40.71 -35.30 12.20
CA TYR A 41 39.96 -34.97 13.40
C TYR A 41 39.38 -33.57 13.26
N GLU A 42 38.05 -33.50 13.21
CA GLU A 42 37.31 -32.23 13.32
C GLU A 42 37.21 -31.88 14.79
N VAL A 43 37.76 -30.72 15.15
CA VAL A 43 37.75 -30.20 16.53
C VAL A 43 37.26 -28.77 16.60
N ASP A 44 37.10 -28.09 15.46
CA ASP A 44 36.68 -26.69 15.39
C ASP A 44 35.16 -26.48 15.24
N CYS A 45 34.38 -27.54 15.42
CA CYS A 45 32.92 -27.58 15.34
C CYS A 45 32.33 -27.00 14.03
N ASN A 46 33.17 -26.86 13.01
CA ASN A 46 32.81 -26.43 11.67
C ASN A 46 33.06 -27.67 10.79
N ALA A 47 31.98 -28.23 10.22
CA ALA A 47 32.06 -29.48 9.48
C ALA A 47 32.79 -29.33 8.12
N ASP A 48 34.09 -29.01 8.13
CA ASP A 48 34.92 -28.88 6.95
C ASP A 48 35.30 -30.28 6.44
N THR A 49 35.26 -30.41 5.12
CA THR A 49 35.66 -31.62 4.39
C THR A 49 36.78 -31.31 3.38
N SER A 50 37.39 -30.13 3.50
CA SER A 50 38.33 -29.58 2.52
C SER A 50 39.81 -29.84 2.84
N LEU A 51 40.13 -30.28 4.06
CA LEU A 51 41.47 -30.76 4.44
C LEU A 51 41.69 -32.18 3.89
N VAL A 52 42.69 -32.33 3.02
CA VAL A 52 43.11 -33.63 2.45
C VAL A 52 44.51 -33.91 3.00
N CYS A 53 44.63 -34.86 3.92
CA CYS A 53 45.92 -35.31 4.44
C CYS A 53 46.69 -36.04 3.30
N ASP A 54 47.81 -35.48 2.80
CA ASP A 54 48.65 -36.09 1.76
C ASP A 54 50.01 -36.50 2.35
N GLU A 55 50.43 -37.74 2.08
CA GLU A 55 51.26 -38.58 2.98
C GLU A 55 52.78 -38.23 3.01
N TYR A 56 53.31 -37.21 2.32
CA TYR A 56 54.75 -37.21 2.02
C TYR A 56 55.50 -35.86 2.02
N CYS A 57 55.34 -35.03 3.06
CA CYS A 57 56.23 -33.88 3.29
C CYS A 57 57.04 -33.89 4.59
N GLY A 58 56.71 -34.73 5.59
CA GLY A 58 57.52 -34.87 6.82
C GLY A 58 57.57 -33.63 7.72
N ASP A 59 56.86 -32.58 7.34
CA ASP A 59 56.43 -31.42 8.13
C ASP A 59 55.02 -31.79 8.61
N LEU A 60 54.94 -32.28 9.85
CA LEU A 60 53.78 -33.02 10.40
C LEU A 60 52.73 -32.06 10.96
N ASP A 61 53.11 -30.81 11.21
CA ASP A 61 52.27 -29.73 11.75
C ASP A 61 52.11 -28.54 10.80
N SER A 62 52.79 -28.54 9.65
CA SER A 62 52.67 -27.59 8.55
C SER A 62 53.25 -26.19 8.79
N ASP A 63 54.24 -26.05 9.67
CA ASP A 63 54.90 -24.76 9.95
C ASP A 63 56.14 -24.48 9.08
N THR A 64 56.49 -25.41 8.19
CA THR A 64 57.62 -25.41 7.25
C THR A 64 59.00 -25.76 7.82
N PHE A 65 59.10 -26.21 9.07
CA PHE A 65 60.31 -26.71 9.70
C PHE A 65 60.26 -28.25 9.87
N VAL A 66 61.43 -28.88 10.06
CA VAL A 66 61.55 -30.34 10.23
C VAL A 66 62.70 -30.72 11.17
N THR A 67 62.56 -31.81 11.96
CA THR A 67 63.48 -32.21 13.04
C THR A 67 64.77 -32.89 12.57
N SER A 68 64.94 -33.22 11.27
CA SER A 68 66.16 -33.89 10.81
C SER A 68 66.68 -33.54 9.40
N GLU A 69 67.95 -33.10 9.35
CA GLU A 69 68.74 -33.09 8.11
C GLU A 69 69.05 -34.53 7.67
N LYS A 70 68.18 -35.15 6.88
CA LYS A 70 68.49 -36.42 6.22
C LYS A 70 68.38 -36.28 4.70
N TRP A 71 69.42 -35.73 4.10
CA TRP A 71 69.65 -35.84 2.66
C TRP A 71 70.17 -37.23 2.28
N LEU A 72 69.67 -37.70 1.11
CA LEU A 72 70.14 -38.76 0.20
C LEU A 72 69.37 -40.10 0.23
N GLU A 73 68.43 -40.33 -0.71
CA GLU A 73 68.64 -41.04 -1.97
C GLU A 73 67.39 -41.01 -2.90
N TRP A 74 67.64 -41.02 -4.20
CA TRP A 74 66.78 -40.56 -5.32
C TRP A 74 65.99 -41.70 -6.00
N ASP A 75 64.68 -41.54 -6.20
CA ASP A 75 63.88 -42.25 -7.22
C ASP A 75 62.91 -41.28 -7.94
N SER A 76 62.68 -41.50 -9.23
CA SER A 76 62.47 -40.48 -10.28
C SER A 76 61.05 -40.38 -10.81
N LEU A 77 60.05 -39.96 -10.02
CA LEU A 77 58.67 -39.83 -10.53
C LEU A 77 57.82 -38.63 -10.06
N HIS A 78 58.32 -37.66 -9.29
CA HIS A 78 57.52 -36.47 -8.93
C HIS A 78 58.28 -35.16 -9.16
N GLU A 79 57.80 -34.41 -10.15
CA GLU A 79 58.25 -33.07 -10.51
C GLU A 79 57.53 -32.04 -9.63
N SER A 80 58.07 -31.77 -8.45
CA SER A 80 58.10 -30.44 -7.80
C SER A 80 58.56 -30.58 -6.36
N SER A 81 59.81 -30.19 -6.13
CA SER A 81 60.38 -29.71 -4.87
C SER A 81 59.36 -29.16 -3.87
N CYS A 82 59.44 -29.55 -2.58
CA CYS A 82 58.87 -28.78 -1.46
C CYS A 82 59.38 -27.33 -1.57
N PRO A 83 58.56 -26.36 -2.00
CA PRO A 83 59.03 -25.00 -2.22
C PRO A 83 59.19 -24.20 -0.92
N TRP A 84 58.75 -24.76 0.22
CA TRP A 84 58.44 -24.00 1.42
C TRP A 84 59.28 -24.35 2.66
N VAL A 85 60.08 -25.42 2.67
CA VAL A 85 60.85 -25.81 3.86
C VAL A 85 62.07 -24.90 4.07
N VAL A 86 62.10 -24.13 5.16
CA VAL A 86 63.18 -23.18 5.50
C VAL A 86 64.05 -23.75 6.62
N GLY A 87 64.94 -24.69 6.29
CA GLY A 87 66.04 -25.11 7.18
C GLY A 87 65.62 -26.02 8.35
N GLY A 88 66.28 -27.16 8.46
CA GLY A 88 65.99 -28.16 9.50
C GLY A 88 66.64 -27.78 10.84
N ASN A 89 65.82 -27.65 11.87
CA ASN A 89 66.16 -27.70 13.30
C ASN A 89 64.87 -27.60 14.16
N ASP A 90 63.75 -28.13 13.67
CA ASP A 90 62.56 -28.25 14.50
C ASP A 90 62.84 -29.20 15.68
N CYS A 91 62.34 -28.85 16.86
CA CYS A 91 62.44 -29.63 18.07
C CYS A 91 61.15 -30.41 18.39
N ASP A 92 60.01 -30.12 17.74
CA ASP A 92 58.78 -30.90 17.80
C ASP A 92 57.94 -30.82 16.51
N ASP A 93 58.23 -31.71 15.55
CA ASP A 93 57.51 -31.84 14.25
C ASP A 93 55.97 -31.98 14.34
N ASN A 94 55.37 -32.16 15.53
CA ASN A 94 53.91 -32.32 15.67
C ASN A 94 53.22 -31.08 16.25
N ASN A 95 53.93 -29.97 16.44
CA ASN A 95 53.40 -28.74 16.99
C ASN A 95 53.89 -27.52 16.21
N ALA A 96 53.00 -26.95 15.38
CA ALA A 96 53.30 -25.81 14.50
C ALA A 96 53.63 -24.50 15.24
N GLU A 97 53.47 -24.49 16.57
CA GLU A 97 53.87 -23.38 17.44
C GLU A 97 55.30 -23.55 17.97
N ILE A 98 55.93 -24.71 17.70
CA ILE A 98 57.28 -25.05 18.12
C ILE A 98 58.20 -25.14 16.90
N PHE A 99 58.98 -24.08 16.64
CA PHE A 99 59.94 -24.07 15.53
C PHE A 99 61.06 -23.05 15.72
N PRO A 100 62.19 -23.18 15.00
CA PRO A 100 63.29 -22.22 15.02
C PRO A 100 62.86 -20.76 14.87
N GLY A 101 62.86 -20.02 15.98
CA GLY A 101 62.47 -18.59 16.02
C GLY A 101 60.99 -18.32 16.26
N ALA A 102 60.22 -19.30 16.72
CA ALA A 102 58.89 -19.11 17.30
C ALA A 102 58.94 -18.16 18.52
N VAL A 103 57.78 -17.70 18.97
CA VAL A 103 57.65 -16.91 20.21
C VAL A 103 57.44 -17.89 21.35
N GLU A 104 58.20 -17.75 22.44
CA GLU A 104 58.04 -18.59 23.64
C GLU A 104 56.67 -18.40 24.30
N ASP A 105 56.00 -19.51 24.57
CA ASP A 105 54.82 -19.60 25.41
C ASP A 105 55.22 -20.17 26.77
N CYS A 106 54.58 -19.71 27.85
CA CYS A 106 55.09 -19.94 29.22
C CYS A 106 54.59 -21.27 29.78
N ASP A 107 54.85 -22.34 29.05
CA ASP A 107 54.22 -23.65 29.22
C ASP A 107 55.20 -24.76 29.65
N GLY A 108 56.50 -24.44 29.79
CA GLY A 108 57.53 -25.42 30.16
C GLY A 108 58.18 -26.12 28.97
N VAL A 109 57.90 -25.68 27.75
CA VAL A 109 58.45 -26.18 26.49
C VAL A 109 59.40 -25.13 25.89
N ASP A 110 60.36 -25.56 25.07
CA ASP A 110 61.27 -24.69 24.30
C ASP A 110 60.61 -24.48 22.94
N ASN A 111 59.76 -23.46 22.81
CA ASN A 111 58.94 -23.29 21.60
C ASN A 111 59.78 -22.83 20.41
N ASN A 112 60.87 -22.10 20.62
CA ASN A 112 61.65 -21.55 19.53
C ASN A 112 62.87 -22.38 19.13
N CYS A 113 63.05 -23.54 19.76
CA CYS A 113 64.07 -24.54 19.51
C CYS A 113 65.52 -23.99 19.62
N ASP A 114 65.75 -22.99 20.48
CA ASP A 114 67.07 -22.40 20.69
C ASP A 114 67.89 -23.12 21.80
N GLY A 115 67.26 -24.03 22.53
CA GLY A 115 67.83 -24.82 23.61
C GLY A 115 67.64 -24.24 25.00
N VAL A 116 66.86 -23.16 25.14
CA VAL A 116 66.39 -22.57 26.39
C VAL A 116 64.87 -22.77 26.48
N ILE A 117 64.37 -23.10 27.67
CA ILE A 117 62.93 -23.30 27.90
C ILE A 117 62.39 -22.03 28.56
N ASP A 118 61.29 -21.50 28.04
CA ASP A 118 60.52 -20.39 28.60
C ASP A 118 61.33 -19.07 28.75
N GLU A 119 62.26 -18.74 27.86
CA GLU A 119 62.96 -17.46 27.95
C GLU A 119 62.05 -16.29 27.59
N GLY A 120 61.91 -15.36 28.53
CA GLY A 120 60.92 -14.29 28.43
C GLY A 120 59.59 -14.63 29.09
N CYS A 121 59.42 -15.87 29.56
CA CYS A 121 58.22 -16.37 30.21
C CYS A 121 58.20 -16.26 31.74
N GLU A 122 58.83 -15.19 32.24
CA GLU A 122 58.62 -14.74 33.60
C GLU A 122 57.18 -14.21 33.73
N SER A 123 56.31 -14.98 34.40
CA SER A 123 54.98 -14.57 34.86
C SER A 123 54.91 -13.06 35.17
N LEU A 124 54.19 -12.32 34.32
CA LEU A 124 53.91 -10.89 34.48
C LEU A 124 52.87 -10.62 35.59
N ILE A 125 53.12 -11.13 36.78
CA ILE A 125 53.03 -10.24 37.95
C ILE A 125 54.15 -9.21 37.73
N CYS A 126 54.10 -7.99 38.25
CA CYS A 126 55.35 -7.21 38.43
C CYS A 126 56.26 -7.98 39.43
N SER A 127 56.81 -9.13 39.03
CA SER A 127 57.34 -10.20 39.87
C SER A 127 58.73 -9.90 40.42
N GLN A 128 59.19 -8.65 40.33
CA GLN A 128 60.38 -8.18 41.05
C GLN A 128 60.15 -6.89 41.83
N LEU A 129 59.02 -6.80 42.55
CA LEU A 129 58.84 -5.74 43.58
C LEU A 129 59.52 -6.05 44.92
N THR A 130 60.10 -7.24 45.09
CA THR A 130 60.81 -7.61 46.31
C THR A 130 62.06 -8.42 46.01
N GLU A 131 63.13 -7.79 45.49
CA GLU A 131 64.50 -8.19 45.85
C GLU A 131 65.46 -6.99 45.76
N ALA A 132 66.43 -6.97 46.67
CA ALA A 132 67.07 -5.76 47.18
C ALA A 132 68.23 -5.21 46.31
N VAL A 133 68.23 -3.87 46.14
CA VAL A 133 69.39 -2.94 46.06
C VAL A 133 70.27 -2.95 44.79
N ASN A 134 70.18 -1.87 43.97
CA ASN A 134 71.27 -0.89 43.79
C ASN A 134 70.92 0.28 42.85
N TYR A 135 71.38 1.47 43.24
CA TYR A 135 71.30 2.74 42.52
C TYR A 135 72.29 2.75 41.35
N VAL A 136 71.82 2.95 40.10
CA VAL A 136 72.67 3.46 39.01
C VAL A 136 71.94 4.55 38.24
N GLN A 137 72.63 5.68 38.13
CA GLN A 137 72.22 6.88 37.43
C GLN A 137 72.51 6.73 35.93
N GLY A 138 71.46 6.73 35.09
CA GLY A 138 71.51 7.17 33.69
C GLY A 138 71.20 6.11 32.63
N GLY A 139 70.28 6.45 31.72
CA GLY A 139 70.09 5.76 30.43
C GLY A 139 68.61 5.60 30.06
N TYR A 140 68.24 6.03 28.84
CA TYR A 140 66.89 5.94 28.26
C TYR A 140 66.38 4.49 28.21
N ALA A 141 65.12 4.27 28.60
CA ALA A 141 64.47 2.96 28.71
C ALA A 141 63.49 2.70 27.55
N ASP A 142 63.58 1.50 26.98
CA ASP A 142 62.58 0.88 26.08
C ASP A 142 62.21 -0.53 26.60
N ASP A 143 62.30 -0.77 27.91
CA ASP A 143 61.91 -2.02 28.57
C ASP A 143 61.39 -1.73 29.99
N CYS A 144 60.29 -2.37 30.37
CA CYS A 144 59.59 -2.24 31.65
C CYS A 144 60.34 -2.85 32.85
N GLN A 145 61.58 -3.32 32.69
CA GLN A 145 62.34 -3.96 33.77
C GLN A 145 63.13 -3.03 34.72
N GLY A 146 62.99 -1.70 34.65
CA GLY A 146 63.98 -0.79 35.29
C GLY A 146 63.56 0.11 36.47
N ILE A 147 62.29 0.18 36.87
CA ILE A 147 61.83 1.28 37.77
C ILE A 147 61.09 0.75 39.00
N GLN A 148 61.88 0.34 40.00
CA GLN A 148 61.44 0.09 41.36
C GLN A 148 61.51 1.40 42.19
N PRO A 149 60.44 1.82 42.89
CA PRO A 149 60.48 3.01 43.72
C PRO A 149 61.48 2.82 44.87
N GLY A 150 62.30 3.85 45.14
CA GLY A 150 63.25 3.80 46.25
C GLY A 150 62.55 3.94 47.63
N PRO A 151 63.30 3.75 48.73
CA PRO A 151 62.83 4.07 50.08
C PRO A 151 62.15 5.44 50.11
N LYS A 152 60.96 5.52 50.70
CA LYS A 152 60.10 6.72 50.85
C LYS A 152 59.33 7.16 49.59
N GLN A 153 59.37 6.36 48.52
CA GLN A 153 58.60 6.57 47.30
C GLN A 153 57.60 5.43 47.08
N LEU A 154 56.54 5.69 46.31
CA LEU A 154 55.58 4.68 45.84
C LEU A 154 55.33 4.88 44.35
N LYS A 155 55.29 3.79 43.57
CA LYS A 155 54.86 3.80 42.16
C LYS A 155 53.47 3.20 42.03
N VAL A 156 52.59 3.81 41.25
CA VAL A 156 51.25 3.28 40.95
C VAL A 156 51.16 3.05 39.44
N VAL A 157 50.86 1.82 39.05
CA VAL A 157 50.74 1.38 37.65
C VAL A 157 49.40 0.70 37.41
N ASP A 158 48.96 0.67 36.15
CA ASP A 158 47.79 -0.07 35.73
C ASP A 158 48.05 -1.56 35.58
N SER A 159 47.02 -2.34 35.26
CA SER A 159 47.14 -3.80 35.06
C SER A 159 48.20 -4.17 34.02
N SER A 160 48.37 -3.34 33.00
CA SER A 160 49.35 -3.48 31.91
C SER A 160 50.69 -2.79 32.22
N CYS A 161 50.96 -2.49 33.49
CA CYS A 161 52.19 -1.86 33.98
C CYS A 161 52.44 -0.41 33.51
N ASN A 162 51.44 0.26 32.91
CA ASN A 162 51.58 1.65 32.52
C ASN A 162 51.43 2.57 33.75
N PRO A 163 52.23 3.64 33.87
CA PRO A 163 52.13 4.52 35.04
C PRO A 163 50.82 5.31 35.14
N ILE A 164 50.21 5.34 36.33
CA ILE A 164 48.97 6.09 36.59
C ILE A 164 49.28 7.42 37.27
N ALA A 165 49.09 8.52 36.53
CA ALA A 165 49.31 9.87 37.04
C ALA A 165 48.16 10.40 37.91
N ASN A 166 48.47 11.39 38.76
CA ASN A 166 47.51 12.16 39.57
C ASN A 166 46.72 11.34 40.61
N VAL A 167 47.13 10.12 40.91
CA VAL A 167 46.56 9.26 41.96
C VAL A 167 46.89 9.83 43.33
N ARG A 168 45.92 9.90 44.24
CA ARG A 168 46.16 10.39 45.59
C ARG A 168 46.78 9.29 46.44
N VAL A 169 47.97 9.55 46.97
CA VAL A 169 48.65 8.63 47.90
C VAL A 169 48.78 9.32 49.25
N ASN A 170 48.19 8.72 50.28
CA ASN A 170 48.26 9.19 51.65
C ASN A 170 49.39 8.45 52.37
N LEU A 171 50.17 9.19 53.15
CA LEU A 171 51.17 8.63 54.05
C LEU A 171 50.53 8.29 55.40
N ARG A 172 50.81 7.09 55.93
CA ARG A 172 50.15 6.54 57.12
C ARG A 172 51.15 6.03 58.14
N THR A 173 50.79 6.12 59.43
CA THR A 173 51.51 5.42 60.51
C THR A 173 51.20 3.91 60.47
N GLU A 174 51.96 3.11 61.23
CA GLU A 174 51.70 1.67 61.40
C GLU A 174 50.26 1.40 61.88
N SER A 175 49.77 2.24 62.80
CA SER A 175 48.39 2.24 63.33
C SER A 175 47.32 2.84 62.39
N ASN A 176 47.62 3.09 61.12
CA ASN A 176 46.75 3.69 60.10
C ASN A 176 46.35 5.17 60.33
N SER A 177 46.99 5.89 61.25
CA SER A 177 46.76 7.34 61.39
C SER A 177 47.25 8.07 60.14
N TYR A 178 46.46 9.03 59.66
CA TYR A 178 46.81 9.87 58.52
C TYR A 178 47.93 10.85 58.88
N ILE A 179 48.92 11.01 57.98
CA ILE A 179 50.05 11.95 58.14
C ILE A 179 49.93 13.11 57.15
N THR A 180 50.06 12.81 55.86
CA THR A 180 49.99 13.78 54.75
C THR A 180 49.59 13.06 53.46
N TYR A 181 49.47 13.78 52.34
CA TYR A 181 49.24 13.17 51.04
C TYR A 181 50.03 13.91 49.95
N LYS A 182 50.33 13.18 48.89
CA LYS A 182 50.83 13.71 47.63
C LYS A 182 50.09 13.01 46.48
N ARG A 183 50.35 13.46 45.25
CA ARG A 183 49.80 12.82 44.05
C ARG A 183 50.93 12.29 43.18
N THR A 184 50.67 11.19 42.49
CA THR A 184 51.62 10.62 41.53
C THR A 184 51.87 11.59 40.38
N ASN A 185 53.11 11.63 39.89
CA ASN A 185 53.52 12.39 38.71
C ASN A 185 53.16 11.64 37.41
N ALA A 186 53.65 12.12 36.25
CA ALA A 186 53.42 11.48 34.95
C ALA A 186 53.96 10.03 34.88
N ASP A 187 55.01 9.73 35.64
CA ASP A 187 55.63 8.41 35.72
C ASP A 187 54.97 7.52 36.80
N GLY A 188 53.81 7.93 37.33
CA GLY A 188 53.08 7.18 38.35
C GLY A 188 53.76 7.17 39.72
N ILE A 189 54.81 7.96 39.93
CA ILE A 189 55.61 7.97 41.16
C ILE A 189 55.19 9.10 42.08
N VAL A 190 55.14 8.82 43.38
CA VAL A 190 55.03 9.81 44.43
C VAL A 190 56.22 9.71 45.39
N ASP A 191 56.81 10.86 45.74
CA ASP A 191 58.00 10.94 46.59
C ASP A 191 57.73 11.70 47.89
N PHE A 192 57.99 11.06 49.03
CA PHE A 192 57.87 11.64 50.38
C PHE A 192 59.22 11.84 51.09
N SER A 193 60.35 11.77 50.38
CA SER A 193 61.70 11.92 50.94
C SER A 193 61.94 13.26 51.66
N ASP A 194 61.17 14.28 51.29
CA ASP A 194 61.18 15.62 51.88
C ASP A 194 60.35 15.75 53.18
N TYR A 195 59.67 14.69 53.62
CA TYR A 195 58.87 14.72 54.84
C TYR A 195 59.77 14.83 56.09
N GLN A 196 59.56 15.90 56.87
CA GLN A 196 60.31 16.21 58.11
C GLN A 196 59.40 16.27 59.36
N GLY A 197 58.22 15.63 59.32
CA GLY A 197 57.23 15.71 60.39
C GLY A 197 57.50 14.77 61.59
N GLY A 198 56.85 15.04 62.72
CA GLY A 198 57.06 14.28 63.97
C GLY A 198 56.32 12.94 64.08
N ALA A 199 55.38 12.63 63.18
CA ALA A 199 54.73 11.33 63.10
C ALA A 199 55.57 10.36 62.26
N VAL A 200 55.79 9.13 62.74
CA VAL A 200 56.60 8.09 62.08
C VAL A 200 55.80 7.44 60.95
N PRO A 201 56.17 7.63 59.67
CA PRO A 201 55.53 6.94 58.56
C PRO A 201 55.89 5.46 58.55
N SER A 202 55.00 4.62 58.05
CA SER A 202 55.23 3.17 57.94
C SER A 202 54.71 2.58 56.63
N LYS A 203 53.63 3.15 56.07
CA LYS A 203 52.99 2.61 54.86
C LYS A 203 52.27 3.68 54.04
N PHE A 204 51.87 3.30 52.83
CA PHE A 204 51.11 4.13 51.92
C PHE A 204 49.64 3.69 51.88
N GLU A 205 48.76 4.62 51.57
CA GLU A 205 47.37 4.34 51.21
C GLU A 205 47.04 5.02 49.88
N VAL A 206 46.76 4.23 48.86
CA VAL A 206 46.40 4.68 47.52
C VAL A 206 44.89 4.88 47.47
N ASP A 207 44.43 6.09 47.14
CA ASP A 207 43.02 6.44 46.91
C ASP A 207 42.81 6.67 45.42
N TYR A 208 42.17 5.71 44.77
CA TYR A 208 41.92 5.68 43.33
C TYR A 208 40.50 5.20 43.07
N HIS A 209 39.79 5.91 42.18
CA HIS A 209 38.40 5.60 41.82
C HIS A 209 37.43 5.39 43.02
N GLY A 210 37.69 6.08 44.14
CA GLY A 210 36.84 6.06 45.32
C GLY A 210 37.05 4.84 46.23
N ALA A 211 37.98 3.95 45.88
CA ALA A 211 38.45 2.85 46.71
C ALA A 211 39.83 3.18 47.30
N ARG A 212 40.16 2.54 48.43
CA ARG A 212 41.43 2.75 49.12
C ARG A 212 42.14 1.42 49.35
N TYR A 213 43.37 1.35 48.91
CA TYR A 213 44.26 0.23 49.19
C TYR A 213 45.39 0.68 50.11
N LYS A 214 45.75 -0.14 51.09
CA LYS A 214 46.84 0.16 52.04
C LYS A 214 47.94 -0.86 51.83
N THR A 215 49.15 -0.37 51.63
CA THR A 215 50.32 -1.25 51.55
C THR A 215 50.65 -1.86 52.92
N PRO A 216 51.42 -2.96 52.98
CA PRO A 216 51.90 -3.54 54.22
C PRO A 216 52.62 -2.54 55.14
N ALA A 217 52.74 -2.85 56.43
CA ALA A 217 53.55 -2.03 57.33
C ALA A 217 55.04 -2.21 56.99
N GLY A 218 55.78 -1.12 56.87
CA GLY A 218 57.21 -1.12 56.49
C GLY A 218 57.47 -0.68 55.05
N SER A 219 56.45 -0.70 54.18
CA SER A 219 56.52 -0.27 52.77
C SER A 219 57.12 1.12 52.56
N TYR A 220 56.97 2.01 53.55
CA TYR A 220 57.55 3.35 53.46
C TYR A 220 59.07 3.33 53.34
N ASP A 221 59.76 2.42 54.05
CA ASP A 221 61.23 2.38 54.06
C ASP A 221 61.80 1.40 53.02
N THR A 222 61.00 0.43 52.57
CA THR A 222 61.42 -0.54 51.55
C THR A 222 61.18 -0.03 50.12
N GLY A 223 60.20 0.85 49.93
CA GLY A 223 59.66 1.17 48.60
C GLY A 223 58.69 0.08 48.17
N ASP A 224 57.49 0.47 47.75
CA ASP A 224 56.45 -0.44 47.24
C ASP A 224 55.91 0.11 45.93
N ALA A 225 55.40 -0.76 45.07
CA ALA A 225 54.52 -0.35 43.99
C ALA A 225 53.14 -0.98 44.18
N VAL A 226 52.12 -0.25 43.73
CA VAL A 226 50.73 -0.70 43.70
C VAL A 226 50.30 -0.81 42.25
N GLN A 227 50.10 -2.05 41.79
CA GLN A 227 49.48 -2.35 40.51
C GLN A 227 47.96 -2.40 40.70
N THR A 228 47.20 -1.70 39.88
CA THR A 228 45.74 -1.86 39.85
C THR A 228 45.36 -3.16 39.13
N ARG A 229 44.12 -3.59 39.31
CA ARG A 229 43.55 -4.76 38.64
C ARG A 229 42.39 -4.30 37.75
N GLU A 230 42.26 -4.93 36.59
CA GLU A 230 41.05 -4.76 35.78
C GLU A 230 39.90 -5.51 36.41
N TYR A 231 38.76 -4.85 36.50
CA TYR A 231 37.49 -5.42 36.92
C TYR A 231 36.55 -5.47 35.71
N HIS A 232 36.24 -6.68 35.25
CA HIS A 232 35.52 -6.89 34.00
C HIS A 232 34.03 -7.17 34.21
N LEU A 233 33.22 -6.63 33.31
CA LEU A 233 31.89 -7.14 33.00
C LEU A 233 31.94 -7.82 31.63
N LYS A 234 31.42 -9.03 31.51
CA LYS A 234 30.98 -9.62 30.23
C LYS A 234 29.46 -9.57 30.15
N PHE A 235 28.90 -8.91 29.14
CA PHE A 235 27.46 -8.81 28.92
C PHE A 235 27.03 -9.58 27.67
N LEU A 236 26.25 -10.63 27.89
CA LEU A 236 25.76 -11.53 26.83
C LEU A 236 24.26 -11.36 26.62
N GLY A 237 23.83 -11.59 25.38
CA GLY A 237 22.45 -11.68 24.95
C GLY A 237 21.78 -12.96 25.44
N SER A 238 20.48 -13.07 25.19
CA SER A 238 19.72 -14.28 25.50
C SER A 238 20.04 -15.46 24.58
N ASP A 239 20.78 -15.20 23.51
CA ASP A 239 21.37 -16.14 22.54
C ASP A 239 22.87 -16.35 22.80
N CYS A 240 23.35 -16.03 24.01
CA CYS A 240 24.74 -16.03 24.45
C CYS A 240 25.71 -15.17 23.56
N ASN A 241 25.20 -14.41 22.57
CA ASN A 241 26.01 -13.49 21.77
C ASN A 241 26.40 -12.23 22.55
N PRO A 242 27.59 -11.65 22.37
CA PRO A 242 27.98 -10.48 23.12
C PRO A 242 27.18 -9.20 22.82
N ILE A 243 26.76 -8.47 23.85
CA ILE A 243 26.06 -7.19 23.71
C ILE A 243 27.05 -6.03 23.71
N ALA A 244 27.30 -5.47 22.53
CA ALA A 244 28.15 -4.30 22.36
C ALA A 244 27.46 -2.98 22.72
N ASN A 245 28.26 -1.95 23.03
CA ASN A 245 27.85 -0.57 23.24
C ASN A 245 26.86 -0.35 24.41
N ALA A 246 26.67 -1.32 25.29
CA ALA A 246 25.87 -1.17 26.52
C ALA A 246 26.62 -0.29 27.53
N ARG A 247 25.89 0.57 28.25
CA ARG A 247 26.51 1.48 29.23
C ARG A 247 26.69 0.76 30.56
N VAL A 248 27.94 0.69 31.03
CA VAL A 248 28.33 0.11 32.32
C VAL A 248 28.91 1.21 33.19
N ASN A 249 28.28 1.46 34.33
CA ASN A 249 28.75 2.42 35.32
C ASN A 249 29.49 1.70 36.45
N LEU A 250 30.71 2.13 36.75
CA LEU A 250 31.45 1.71 37.93
C LEU A 250 30.98 2.51 39.15
N ARG A 251 30.69 1.82 40.24
CA ARG A 251 30.22 2.41 41.50
C ARG A 251 31.02 1.88 42.69
N THR A 252 31.15 2.71 43.71
CA THR A 252 31.68 2.25 45.01
C THR A 252 30.72 1.26 45.67
N ALA A 253 31.19 0.48 46.66
CA ALA A 253 30.33 -0.38 47.48
C ALA A 253 29.13 0.37 48.11
N SER A 254 29.26 1.67 48.38
CA SER A 254 28.19 2.55 48.88
C SER A 254 27.29 3.16 47.78
N ASN A 255 27.35 2.64 46.54
CA ASN A 255 26.61 3.07 45.35
C ASN A 255 26.97 4.46 44.79
N SER A 256 28.05 5.09 45.25
CA SER A 256 28.50 6.37 44.67
C SER A 256 29.02 6.13 43.27
N TYR A 257 28.59 6.96 42.31
CA TYR A 257 29.07 6.89 40.92
C TYR A 257 30.54 7.27 40.83
N VAL A 258 31.33 6.51 40.05
CA VAL A 258 32.75 6.76 39.84
C VAL A 258 33.02 7.16 38.40
N THR A 259 32.78 6.25 37.46
CA THR A 259 33.00 6.45 36.02
C THR A 259 32.10 5.49 35.22
N TYR A 260 32.15 5.55 33.89
CA TYR A 260 31.47 4.59 33.03
C TYR A 260 32.32 4.21 31.83
N LYS A 261 32.11 3.00 31.33
CA LYS A 261 32.59 2.54 30.01
C LYS A 261 31.42 1.95 29.24
N ARG A 262 31.66 1.65 27.96
CA ARG A 262 30.71 0.91 27.12
C ARG A 262 31.32 -0.43 26.77
N THR A 263 30.48 -1.45 26.66
CA THR A 263 30.93 -2.77 26.22
C THR A 263 31.49 -2.71 24.80
N ASN A 264 32.57 -3.43 24.54
CA ASN A 264 33.18 -3.58 23.20
C ASN A 264 32.38 -4.58 22.33
N SER A 265 32.90 -4.96 21.15
CA SER A 265 32.29 -5.96 20.26
C SER A 265 32.13 -7.34 20.90
N GLU A 266 32.98 -7.66 21.87
CA GLU A 266 32.94 -8.90 22.65
C GLU A 266 32.09 -8.76 23.91
N GLY A 267 31.32 -7.67 24.08
CA GLY A 267 30.45 -7.47 25.24
C GLY A 267 31.20 -7.16 26.54
N ILE A 268 32.49 -6.85 26.49
CA ILE A 268 33.34 -6.62 27.66
C ILE A 268 33.44 -5.14 28.01
N ALA A 269 33.33 -4.81 29.31
CA ALA A 269 33.71 -3.51 29.85
C ALA A 269 34.64 -3.67 31.07
N SER A 270 35.88 -3.21 30.95
CA SER A 270 36.93 -3.34 31.97
C SER A 270 37.18 -2.03 32.73
N PHE A 271 37.39 -2.08 34.05
CA PHE A 271 37.71 -0.90 34.86
C PHE A 271 38.94 -1.12 35.74
N GLU A 272 39.89 -0.20 35.72
CA GLU A 272 41.04 -0.23 36.63
C GLU A 272 40.63 0.14 38.06
N VAL A 273 40.92 -0.73 39.02
CA VAL A 273 40.62 -0.51 40.44
C VAL A 273 41.81 -0.94 41.31
N VAL A 274 41.99 -0.33 42.48
CA VAL A 274 43.07 -0.74 43.39
C VAL A 274 42.85 -2.18 43.89
N PRO A 275 43.91 -2.91 44.28
CA PRO A 275 43.76 -4.25 44.83
C PRO A 275 42.77 -4.28 46.00
N GLU A 276 42.01 -5.37 46.11
CA GLU A 276 41.00 -5.58 47.16
C GLU A 276 39.83 -4.56 47.15
N ALA A 277 39.72 -3.69 46.15
CA ALA A 277 38.63 -2.73 46.05
C ALA A 277 37.27 -3.43 45.91
N GLN A 278 36.34 -3.12 46.83
CA GLN A 278 34.96 -3.60 46.78
C GLN A 278 34.11 -2.65 45.91
N MET A 279 33.77 -3.09 44.70
CA MET A 279 33.13 -2.27 43.66
C MET A 279 31.86 -2.93 43.13
N LYS A 280 30.94 -2.09 42.61
CA LYS A 280 29.70 -2.53 41.96
C LYS A 280 29.66 -2.09 40.51
N LEU A 281 29.13 -2.94 39.65
CA LEU A 281 28.84 -2.62 38.26
C LEU A 281 27.34 -2.38 38.13
N GLU A 282 26.96 -1.30 37.44
CA GLU A 282 25.58 -0.98 37.11
C GLU A 282 25.43 -0.89 35.60
N VAL A 283 24.55 -1.71 35.03
CA VAL A 283 24.28 -1.72 33.60
C VAL A 283 22.95 -1.02 33.35
N ASP A 284 22.98 0.02 32.51
CA ASP A 284 21.78 0.68 32.00
C ASP A 284 21.57 0.21 30.54
N TYR A 285 20.58 -0.66 30.31
CA TYR A 285 20.29 -1.24 29.01
C TYR A 285 18.78 -1.36 28.78
N HIS A 286 18.33 -0.98 27.58
CA HIS A 286 16.92 -1.03 27.16
C HIS A 286 15.91 -0.51 28.20
N GLY A 287 16.23 0.62 28.84
CA GLY A 287 15.33 1.30 29.78
C GLY A 287 15.20 0.62 31.16
N ALA A 288 15.92 -0.47 31.38
CA ALA A 288 16.07 -1.13 32.67
C ALA A 288 17.47 -0.86 33.26
N ARG A 289 17.62 -1.17 34.54
CA ARG A 289 18.88 -1.06 35.26
C ARG A 289 19.13 -2.30 36.08
N TRP A 290 20.32 -2.85 35.94
CA TRP A 290 20.81 -3.96 36.74
C TRP A 290 22.02 -3.50 37.57
N ARG A 291 22.23 -4.12 38.73
CA ARG A 291 23.39 -3.86 39.60
C ARG A 291 23.95 -5.17 40.15
N SER A 292 25.27 -5.30 40.12
CA SER A 292 25.97 -6.38 40.80
C SER A 292 25.99 -6.19 42.32
N GLU A 293 26.27 -7.26 43.04
CA GLU A 293 26.78 -7.15 44.42
C GLU A 293 28.19 -6.53 44.42
N ALA A 294 28.65 -6.08 45.60
CA ALA A 294 29.99 -5.54 45.75
C ALA A 294 31.01 -6.68 45.77
N ASN A 295 31.98 -6.67 44.86
CA ASN A 295 33.03 -7.68 44.74
C ASN A 295 34.39 -7.03 44.44
N THR A 296 35.47 -7.83 44.55
CA THR A 296 36.83 -7.46 44.13
C THR A 296 37.04 -7.69 42.63
N ALA A 297 38.10 -7.08 42.09
CA ALA A 297 38.48 -7.21 40.68
C ALA A 297 38.78 -8.64 40.21
N ASP A 298 39.09 -9.55 41.14
CA ASP A 298 39.48 -10.94 40.85
C ASP A 298 38.30 -11.84 40.43
N VAL A 299 37.10 -11.26 40.32
CA VAL A 299 35.88 -11.98 39.95
C VAL A 299 35.26 -11.29 38.76
N ASP A 300 35.29 -11.95 37.61
CA ASP A 300 34.60 -11.47 36.42
C ASP A 300 33.08 -11.50 36.65
N VAL A 301 32.43 -10.39 36.28
CA VAL A 301 30.98 -10.27 36.39
C VAL A 301 30.36 -10.67 35.06
N LEU A 302 29.73 -11.84 35.03
CA LEU A 302 28.91 -12.26 33.90
C LEU A 302 27.47 -11.75 34.08
N LEU A 303 26.96 -11.04 33.08
CA LEU A 303 25.56 -10.63 33.01
C LEU A 303 24.94 -11.22 31.74
N GLY A 304 23.88 -12.00 31.90
CA GLY A 304 23.04 -12.47 30.79
C GLY A 304 21.78 -11.63 30.66
N ALA A 305 21.44 -11.21 29.45
CA ALA A 305 20.12 -10.69 29.13
C ALA A 305 19.09 -11.83 29.03
N GLU A 306 17.83 -11.51 29.28
CA GLU A 306 16.70 -12.42 29.10
C GLU A 306 15.98 -12.09 27.79
N ALA A 307 15.46 -13.12 27.12
CA ALA A 307 14.63 -12.92 25.94
C ALA A 307 13.20 -12.57 26.36
N PHE A 308 12.75 -11.34 26.11
CA PHE A 308 11.36 -10.97 26.28
C PHE A 308 10.62 -11.06 24.94
N LYS A 309 9.75 -12.06 24.83
CA LYS A 309 9.12 -12.47 23.57
C LYS A 309 7.63 -12.13 23.51
N LEU A 310 7.18 -11.69 22.35
CA LEU A 310 5.76 -11.53 22.02
C LEU A 310 5.44 -12.25 20.71
N THR A 311 4.42 -13.10 20.73
CA THR A 311 3.84 -13.71 19.53
C THR A 311 2.56 -12.98 19.15
N LEU A 312 2.49 -12.47 17.93
CA LEU A 312 1.28 -11.85 17.37
C LEU A 312 0.60 -12.82 16.39
N ILE A 313 -0.65 -13.14 16.68
CA ILE A 313 -1.48 -14.06 15.87
C ILE A 313 -2.80 -13.41 15.49
N ASP A 314 -3.39 -13.88 14.39
CA ASP A 314 -4.70 -13.46 13.92
C ASP A 314 -5.85 -14.10 14.70
N SER A 315 -7.08 -13.68 14.39
CA SER A 315 -8.30 -14.25 14.99
C SER A 315 -8.50 -15.76 14.75
N ASN A 316 -7.78 -16.35 13.78
CA ASN A 316 -7.75 -17.78 13.47
C ASN A 316 -6.44 -18.46 13.92
N GLU A 317 -5.68 -17.81 14.80
CA GLU A 317 -4.41 -18.30 15.37
C GLU A 317 -3.25 -18.41 14.38
N ASN A 318 -3.36 -17.81 13.18
CA ASN A 318 -2.24 -17.76 12.24
C ASN A 318 -1.26 -16.64 12.62
N PRO A 319 0.05 -16.83 12.46
CA PRO A 319 1.02 -15.79 12.76
C PRO A 319 0.90 -14.55 11.88
N ILE A 320 1.11 -13.37 12.46
CA ILE A 320 1.11 -12.08 11.75
C ILE A 320 2.55 -11.56 11.58
N PRO A 321 3.14 -11.64 10.39
CA PRO A 321 4.50 -11.14 10.15
C PRO A 321 4.54 -9.63 9.92
N ASN A 322 5.73 -9.06 10.11
CA ASN A 322 6.07 -7.67 9.79
C ASN A 322 5.23 -6.61 10.55
N ALA A 323 4.58 -6.98 11.65
CA ALA A 323 3.90 -6.05 12.55
C ALA A 323 4.92 -5.36 13.46
N ARG A 324 4.72 -4.08 13.74
CA ARG A 324 5.62 -3.30 14.59
C ARG A 324 5.30 -3.55 16.06
N VAL A 325 6.29 -4.00 16.82
CA VAL A 325 6.20 -4.19 18.26
C VAL A 325 7.22 -3.26 18.92
N ASN A 326 6.74 -2.34 19.75
CA ASN A 326 7.59 -1.44 20.52
C ASN A 326 7.78 -2.01 21.93
N LEU A 327 9.00 -1.96 22.44
CA LEU A 327 9.30 -2.19 23.85
C LEU A 327 9.15 -0.87 24.61
N ARG A 328 8.45 -0.90 25.73
CA ARG A 328 8.22 0.28 26.58
C ARG A 328 8.50 0.01 28.04
N THR A 329 8.88 1.05 28.76
CA THR A 329 8.96 1.01 30.22
C THR A 329 7.57 0.95 30.85
N SER A 330 7.49 0.59 32.13
CA SER A 330 6.27 0.68 32.94
C SER A 330 5.59 2.06 32.87
N SER A 331 6.37 3.14 32.78
CA SER A 331 5.91 4.53 32.60
C SER A 331 5.54 4.92 31.16
N ASN A 332 5.43 3.95 30.25
CA ASN A 332 5.14 4.12 28.81
C ASN A 332 6.24 4.86 28.01
N SER A 333 7.45 5.02 28.55
CA SER A 333 8.55 5.59 27.76
C SER A 333 8.97 4.61 26.68
N TYR A 334 9.17 5.11 25.46
CA TYR A 334 9.65 4.31 24.35
C TYR A 334 11.10 3.89 24.59
N VAL A 335 11.41 2.60 24.37
CA VAL A 335 12.77 2.05 24.49
C VAL A 335 13.34 1.77 23.10
N THR A 336 12.77 0.79 22.41
CA THR A 336 13.19 0.34 21.08
C THR A 336 12.03 -0.38 20.39
N TYR A 337 12.20 -0.86 19.17
CA TYR A 337 11.20 -1.64 18.45
C TYR A 337 11.83 -2.74 17.62
N THR A 338 11.03 -3.76 17.35
CA THR A 338 11.33 -4.77 16.35
C THR A 338 10.08 -5.05 15.52
N ARG A 339 10.20 -5.94 14.53
CA ARG A 339 9.07 -6.41 13.72
C ARG A 339 8.91 -7.90 13.91
N THR A 340 7.66 -8.37 13.90
CA THR A 340 7.38 -9.79 13.97
C THR A 340 7.94 -10.53 12.74
N ASN A 341 8.50 -11.71 12.93
CA ASN A 341 9.01 -12.57 11.86
C ASN A 341 7.87 -13.38 11.19
N SER A 342 8.19 -14.37 10.35
CA SER A 342 7.21 -15.26 9.70
C SER A 342 6.31 -16.03 10.69
N ASP A 343 6.81 -16.27 11.89
CA ASP A 343 6.11 -16.98 12.97
C ASP A 343 5.39 -16.01 13.91
N GLY A 344 5.27 -14.73 13.52
CA GLY A 344 4.60 -13.71 14.33
C GLY A 344 5.40 -13.31 15.58
N LEU A 345 6.63 -13.76 15.72
CA LEU A 345 7.45 -13.57 16.92
C LEU A 345 8.26 -12.27 16.85
N ALA A 346 8.18 -11.48 17.92
CA ALA A 346 9.08 -10.38 18.23
C ALA A 346 9.86 -10.73 19.50
N SER A 347 11.17 -10.53 19.50
CA SER A 347 12.06 -10.81 20.64
C SER A 347 12.94 -9.61 20.95
N PHE A 348 13.20 -9.38 22.23
CA PHE A 348 14.12 -8.36 22.72
C PHE A 348 15.01 -8.94 23.80
N ASP A 349 16.30 -8.63 23.75
CA ASP A 349 17.19 -8.82 24.90
C ASP A 349 16.93 -7.71 25.92
N VAL A 350 16.61 -8.10 27.15
CA VAL A 350 16.29 -7.20 28.26
C VAL A 350 17.05 -7.59 29.52
N LEU A 351 17.27 -6.63 30.41
CA LEU A 351 17.92 -6.92 31.69
C LEU A 351 16.97 -7.70 32.62
N PRO A 352 17.47 -8.71 33.37
CA PRO A 352 16.69 -9.44 34.36
C PRO A 352 15.95 -8.53 35.34
N GLY A 353 14.67 -8.80 35.57
CA GLY A 353 13.83 -8.03 36.50
C GLY A 353 13.42 -6.63 36.03
N GLY A 354 13.76 -6.23 34.80
CA GLY A 354 13.31 -4.97 34.19
C GLY A 354 11.78 -4.86 34.11
N ALA A 355 11.20 -3.72 34.50
CA ALA A 355 9.74 -3.51 34.42
C ALA A 355 9.34 -2.97 33.02
N LEU A 356 9.02 -3.87 32.11
CA LEU A 356 8.79 -3.58 30.69
C LEU A 356 7.41 -4.08 30.22
N LYS A 357 6.96 -3.59 29.06
CA LYS A 357 5.74 -4.05 28.39
C LYS A 357 5.85 -3.88 26.88
N PHE A 358 4.98 -4.56 26.15
CA PHE A 358 4.87 -4.39 24.71
C PHE A 358 3.81 -3.37 24.33
N GLU A 359 4.04 -2.69 23.21
CA GLU A 359 3.02 -1.97 22.47
C GLU A 359 3.02 -2.46 21.02
N VAL A 360 1.92 -3.09 20.60
CA VAL A 360 1.72 -3.54 19.23
C VAL A 360 1.04 -2.42 18.45
N ASP A 361 1.71 -1.93 17.41
CA ASP A 361 1.16 -0.98 16.44
C ASP A 361 0.72 -1.76 15.18
N TYR A 362 -0.59 -1.95 15.00
CA TYR A 362 -1.13 -2.73 13.88
C TYR A 362 -2.40 -2.08 13.31
N HIS A 363 -2.45 -1.94 11.98
CA HIS A 363 -3.55 -1.30 11.24
C HIS A 363 -4.02 0.06 11.81
N GLY A 364 -3.07 0.88 12.29
CA GLY A 364 -3.34 2.23 12.79
C GLY A 364 -3.89 2.28 14.23
N ALA A 365 -4.09 1.13 14.87
CA ALA A 365 -4.46 1.02 16.27
C ALA A 365 -3.27 0.55 17.12
N ARG A 366 -3.34 0.79 18.43
CA ARG A 366 -2.31 0.41 19.40
C ARG A 366 -2.89 -0.44 20.49
N TYR A 367 -2.22 -1.52 20.83
CA TYR A 367 -2.52 -2.32 22.00
C TYR A 367 -1.29 -2.41 22.89
N ARG A 368 -1.48 -2.32 24.20
CA ARG A 368 -0.40 -2.42 25.19
C ARG A 368 -0.67 -3.57 26.12
N THR A 369 0.36 -4.36 26.38
CA THR A 369 0.30 -5.43 27.37
C THR A 369 0.52 -4.85 28.77
N GLU A 370 0.25 -5.67 29.78
CA GLU A 370 0.56 -5.33 31.16
C GLU A 370 2.08 -5.28 31.38
N THR A 371 2.51 -4.60 32.44
CA THR A 371 3.94 -4.56 32.76
C THR A 371 4.39 -5.89 33.33
N SER A 372 5.43 -6.48 32.75
CA SER A 372 6.09 -7.70 33.18
C SER A 372 7.48 -7.40 33.73
N THR A 373 7.87 -8.12 34.78
CA THR A 373 9.25 -8.16 35.33
C THR A 373 9.86 -9.56 35.26
N THR A 374 9.06 -10.57 34.91
CA THR A 374 9.51 -11.96 34.76
C THR A 374 9.83 -12.30 33.30
N HIS A 375 9.41 -11.43 32.36
CA HIS A 375 9.65 -11.56 30.92
C HIS A 375 9.18 -12.89 30.30
N GLU A 376 8.16 -13.51 30.89
CA GLU A 376 7.52 -14.69 30.31
C GLU A 376 6.97 -14.37 28.90
N PRO A 377 7.02 -15.31 27.94
CA PRO A 377 6.51 -15.09 26.59
C PRO A 377 5.02 -14.70 26.59
N GLU A 378 4.69 -13.63 25.88
CA GLU A 378 3.32 -13.12 25.76
C GLU A 378 2.74 -13.44 24.38
N THR A 379 1.43 -13.66 24.31
CA THR A 379 0.70 -13.81 23.04
C THR A 379 -0.37 -12.74 22.94
N VAL A 380 -0.36 -12.00 21.84
CA VAL A 380 -1.42 -11.04 21.49
C VAL A 380 -2.17 -11.60 20.29
N GLN A 381 -3.46 -11.80 20.46
CA GLN A 381 -4.34 -12.23 19.39
C GLN A 381 -5.19 -11.04 18.90
N THR A 382 -5.15 -10.76 17.60
CA THR A 382 -6.05 -9.76 17.01
C THR A 382 -7.49 -10.27 17.00
N LYS A 383 -8.43 -9.35 16.83
CA LYS A 383 -9.85 -9.62 16.73
C LYS A 383 -10.30 -9.36 15.30
N SER A 384 -11.14 -10.26 14.81
CA SER A 384 -11.78 -10.07 13.51
C SER A 384 -12.80 -8.93 13.62
N PHE A 385 -12.66 -7.93 12.78
CA PHE A 385 -13.63 -6.85 12.63
C PHE A 385 -14.14 -6.84 11.20
N GLY A 386 -15.40 -7.19 11.01
CA GLY A 386 -15.98 -7.37 9.69
C GLY A 386 -17.32 -6.70 9.48
N LEU A 387 -17.75 -6.73 8.23
CA LEU A 387 -19.03 -6.24 7.76
C LEU A 387 -19.69 -7.31 6.90
N LEU A 388 -20.95 -7.60 7.17
CA LEU A 388 -21.87 -8.33 6.32
C LEU A 388 -22.71 -7.32 5.53
N LEU A 389 -22.52 -7.28 4.20
CA LEU A 389 -23.33 -6.47 3.30
C LEU A 389 -24.41 -7.34 2.67
N ILE A 390 -25.69 -6.98 2.88
CA ILE A 390 -26.84 -7.68 2.32
C ILE A 390 -27.76 -6.72 1.57
N ASP A 391 -28.48 -7.25 0.58
CA ASP A 391 -29.47 -6.52 -0.19
C ASP A 391 -30.74 -6.23 0.61
N SER A 392 -31.66 -5.46 0.04
CA SER A 392 -32.95 -5.14 0.66
C SER A 392 -33.84 -6.36 0.96
N GLN A 393 -33.50 -7.54 0.42
CA GLN A 393 -34.18 -8.81 0.64
C GLN A 393 -33.39 -9.75 1.56
N GLY A 394 -32.23 -9.32 2.08
CA GLY A 394 -31.37 -10.09 2.96
C GLY A 394 -30.38 -11.02 2.26
N ASN A 395 -30.24 -10.94 0.93
CA ASN A 395 -29.26 -11.74 0.21
C ASN A 395 -27.86 -11.10 0.28
N PRO A 396 -26.78 -11.89 0.43
CA PRO A 396 -25.44 -11.33 0.47
C PRO A 396 -25.00 -10.62 -0.82
N ILE A 397 -24.33 -9.47 -0.66
CA ILE A 397 -23.74 -8.70 -1.77
C ILE A 397 -22.23 -8.95 -1.81
N SER A 398 -21.77 -9.61 -2.87
CA SER A 398 -20.35 -9.89 -3.09
C SER A 398 -19.62 -8.79 -3.86
N ASN A 399 -18.30 -8.78 -3.75
CA ASN A 399 -17.38 -7.91 -4.49
C ASN A 399 -17.56 -6.39 -4.26
N ALA A 400 -18.26 -6.00 -3.20
CA ALA A 400 -18.33 -4.61 -2.75
C ALA A 400 -17.05 -4.24 -2.01
N ARG A 401 -16.53 -3.03 -2.21
CA ARG A 401 -15.30 -2.57 -1.54
C ARG A 401 -15.65 -2.07 -0.14
N VAL A 402 -14.94 -2.58 0.86
CA VAL A 402 -15.05 -2.14 2.24
C VAL A 402 -13.70 -1.63 2.68
N ASN A 403 -13.64 -0.40 3.19
CA ASN A 403 -12.43 0.23 3.71
C ASN A 403 -12.45 0.20 5.23
N LEU A 404 -11.34 -0.23 5.83
CA LEU A 404 -11.09 -0.06 7.26
C LEU A 404 -10.54 1.35 7.50
N ARG A 405 -11.13 2.06 8.45
CA ARG A 405 -10.72 3.42 8.83
C ARG A 405 -10.53 3.55 10.34
N THR A 406 -9.61 4.43 10.73
CA THR A 406 -9.44 4.83 12.14
C THR A 406 -10.68 5.57 12.65
N SER A 407 -10.82 5.73 13.96
CA SER A 407 -11.87 6.56 14.58
C SER A 407 -11.89 8.02 14.08
N SER A 408 -10.76 8.56 13.63
CA SER A 408 -10.65 9.88 12.99
C SER A 408 -11.03 9.90 11.50
N GLY A 409 -11.39 8.75 10.92
CA GLY A 409 -11.75 8.59 9.51
C GLY A 409 -10.57 8.41 8.56
N SER A 410 -9.34 8.28 9.07
CA SER A 410 -8.15 8.07 8.23
C SER A 410 -8.19 6.67 7.62
N TYR A 411 -7.82 6.57 6.34
CA TYR A 411 -7.79 5.29 5.62
C TYR A 411 -6.66 4.40 6.14
N VAL A 412 -6.95 3.11 6.35
CA VAL A 412 -5.96 2.10 6.76
C VAL A 412 -5.71 1.10 5.65
N THR A 413 -6.73 0.34 5.27
CA THR A 413 -6.66 -0.70 4.23
C THR A 413 -8.07 -0.97 3.69
N TYR A 414 -8.19 -1.86 2.71
CA TYR A 414 -9.49 -2.30 2.18
C TYR A 414 -9.48 -3.80 1.87
N THR A 415 -10.67 -4.37 1.87
CA THR A 415 -10.94 -5.68 1.29
C THR A 415 -12.24 -5.62 0.50
N ARG A 416 -12.68 -6.75 -0.05
CA ARG A 416 -13.95 -6.88 -0.76
C ARG A 416 -14.81 -7.93 -0.10
N THR A 417 -16.13 -7.73 -0.14
CA THR A 417 -17.06 -8.73 0.36
C THR A 417 -16.95 -10.02 -0.44
N ASN A 418 -16.94 -11.16 0.24
CA ASN A 418 -16.90 -12.49 -0.38
C ASN A 418 -18.31 -12.90 -0.88
N SER A 419 -18.49 -14.17 -1.29
CA SER A 419 -19.79 -14.70 -1.74
C SER A 419 -20.88 -14.71 -0.65
N GLU A 420 -20.48 -14.66 0.62
CA GLU A 420 -21.37 -14.56 1.78
C GLU A 420 -21.59 -13.10 2.19
N GLY A 421 -21.12 -12.12 1.39
CA GLY A 421 -21.29 -10.70 1.67
C GLY A 421 -20.37 -10.18 2.78
N VAL A 422 -19.41 -10.99 3.24
CA VAL A 422 -18.55 -10.67 4.38
C VAL A 422 -17.23 -10.08 3.91
N ALA A 423 -16.85 -8.95 4.51
CA ALA A 423 -15.51 -8.36 4.44
C ALA A 423 -14.96 -8.29 5.88
N SER A 424 -13.79 -8.88 6.15
CA SER A 424 -13.18 -8.90 7.48
C SER A 424 -11.77 -8.31 7.49
N PHE A 425 -11.40 -7.77 8.64
CA PHE A 425 -10.08 -7.23 8.94
C PHE A 425 -9.60 -7.75 10.28
N GLU A 426 -8.30 -7.77 10.48
CA GLU A 426 -7.70 -8.07 11.78
C GLU A 426 -7.30 -6.77 12.45
N VAL A 427 -7.73 -6.57 13.70
CA VAL A 427 -7.39 -5.37 14.49
C VAL A 427 -6.99 -5.78 15.90
N VAL A 428 -6.11 -5.01 16.54
CA VAL A 428 -5.74 -5.30 17.92
C VAL A 428 -6.92 -5.07 18.89
N PRO A 429 -7.00 -5.81 20.01
CA PRO A 429 -8.07 -5.63 20.99
C PRO A 429 -8.16 -4.17 21.49
N GLY A 430 -9.38 -3.67 21.66
CA GLY A 430 -9.64 -2.29 22.08
C GLY A 430 -9.46 -1.24 20.98
N ALA A 431 -9.19 -1.64 19.73
CA ALA A 431 -9.11 -0.71 18.61
C ALA A 431 -10.46 -0.02 18.36
N GLU A 432 -10.45 1.30 18.19
CA GLU A 432 -11.62 2.10 17.81
C GLU A 432 -11.60 2.38 16.30
N MET A 433 -12.47 1.70 15.57
CA MET A 433 -12.45 1.66 14.11
C MET A 433 -13.85 1.88 13.52
N LEU A 434 -13.92 2.29 12.27
CA LEU A 434 -15.17 2.31 11.50
C LEU A 434 -14.95 1.66 10.14
N LEU A 435 -16.04 1.17 9.55
CA LEU A 435 -16.05 0.58 8.21
C LEU A 435 -16.75 1.51 7.24
N GLU A 436 -16.15 1.69 6.06
CA GLU A 436 -16.74 2.44 4.96
C GLU A 436 -17.02 1.51 3.78
N VAL A 437 -18.27 1.40 3.38
CA VAL A 437 -18.69 0.62 2.21
C VAL A 437 -18.77 1.56 1.00
N ASP A 438 -18.00 1.23 -0.03
CA ASP A 438 -18.10 1.85 -1.36
C ASP A 438 -18.91 0.90 -2.28
N TYR A 439 -20.15 1.29 -2.61
CA TYR A 439 -21.04 0.49 -3.45
C TYR A 439 -21.79 1.37 -4.45
N HIS A 440 -21.77 0.98 -5.73
CA HIS A 440 -22.42 1.71 -6.82
C HIS A 440 -22.07 3.23 -6.90
N GLY A 441 -20.88 3.60 -6.45
CA GLY A 441 -20.39 4.99 -6.47
C GLY A 441 -20.86 5.85 -5.29
N ALA A 442 -21.66 5.29 -4.39
CA ALA A 442 -22.01 5.90 -3.11
C ALA A 442 -21.15 5.32 -1.97
N ARG A 443 -21.05 6.07 -0.87
CA ARG A 443 -20.29 5.68 0.31
C ARG A 443 -21.19 5.72 1.53
N TYR A 444 -21.08 4.69 2.37
CA TYR A 444 -21.69 4.66 3.68
C TYR A 444 -20.61 4.37 4.73
N ARG A 445 -20.68 5.04 5.88
CA ARG A 445 -19.78 4.81 7.01
C ARG A 445 -20.58 4.34 8.21
N THR A 446 -20.11 3.27 8.84
CA THR A 446 -20.64 2.83 10.13
C THR A 446 -20.23 3.80 11.23
N ASP A 447 -20.88 3.68 12.38
CA ASP A 447 -20.40 4.30 13.61
C ASP A 447 -19.03 3.73 14.03
N VAL A 448 -18.30 4.51 14.81
CA VAL A 448 -17.05 4.07 15.44
C VAL A 448 -17.37 2.97 16.44
N THR A 449 -16.69 1.83 16.32
CA THR A 449 -16.86 0.65 17.15
C THR A 449 -15.54 0.31 17.84
N THR A 450 -15.58 0.07 19.15
CA THR A 450 -14.46 -0.49 19.91
C THR A 450 -14.46 -2.01 19.77
N VAL A 451 -13.40 -2.58 19.20
CA VAL A 451 -13.31 -4.01 18.89
C VAL A 451 -12.59 -4.76 20.00
N ASN A 452 -13.35 -5.34 20.94
CA ASN A 452 -12.80 -6.17 22.02
C ASN A 452 -12.87 -7.68 21.71
N ASP A 453 -13.85 -8.08 20.92
CA ASP A 453 -14.10 -9.45 20.48
C ASP A 453 -14.31 -9.48 18.96
N ASN A 454 -14.34 -10.68 18.39
CA ASN A 454 -14.69 -10.86 16.98
C ASN A 454 -16.07 -10.24 16.72
N THR A 455 -16.11 -9.21 15.89
CA THR A 455 -17.26 -8.33 15.70
C THR A 455 -17.61 -8.28 14.23
N GLN A 456 -18.88 -8.51 13.90
CA GLN A 456 -19.41 -8.37 12.55
C GLN A 456 -20.59 -7.40 12.56
N LEU A 457 -20.47 -6.32 11.80
CA LEU A 457 -21.54 -5.35 11.59
C LEU A 457 -22.38 -5.74 10.38
N THR A 458 -23.70 -5.63 10.46
CA THR A 458 -24.57 -5.86 9.29
C THR A 458 -24.99 -4.53 8.70
N VAL A 459 -24.79 -4.37 7.38
CA VAL A 459 -25.27 -3.22 6.62
C VAL A 459 -26.24 -3.72 5.55
N ASN A 460 -27.46 -3.22 5.59
CA ASN A 460 -28.50 -3.48 4.60
C ASN A 460 -28.48 -2.37 3.56
N THR A 461 -28.55 -2.72 2.28
CA THR A 461 -28.87 -1.73 1.25
C THR A 461 -30.36 -1.39 1.27
N TYR A 462 -30.67 -0.24 0.69
CA TYR A 462 -32.02 0.27 0.49
C TYR A 462 -32.36 0.31 -0.99
N ARG A 463 -33.66 0.44 -1.27
CA ARG A 463 -34.15 0.56 -2.65
C ARG A 463 -34.37 2.01 -3.02
N LEU A 464 -33.78 2.41 -4.14
CA LEU A 464 -34.15 3.61 -4.88
C LEU A 464 -34.91 3.17 -6.14
N THR A 465 -36.21 3.43 -6.19
CA THR A 465 -37.08 2.94 -7.26
C THR A 465 -37.58 4.08 -8.13
N MET A 466 -37.25 4.01 -9.42
CA MET A 466 -37.94 4.85 -10.42
C MET A 466 -39.32 4.26 -10.67
N VAL A 467 -40.36 5.09 -10.64
CA VAL A 467 -41.72 4.74 -11.07
C VAL A 467 -42.07 5.61 -12.27
N LEU A 468 -42.24 4.99 -13.44
CA LEU A 468 -42.53 5.67 -14.69
C LEU A 468 -43.97 5.42 -15.13
N THR A 469 -44.74 6.49 -15.28
CA THR A 469 -46.13 6.44 -15.74
C THR A 469 -46.38 7.28 -16.99
N ASP A 470 -47.42 6.92 -17.72
CA ASP A 470 -47.96 7.71 -18.82
C ASP A 470 -48.75 8.94 -18.32
N SER A 471 -49.23 9.78 -19.25
CA SER A 471 -50.00 10.98 -18.89
C SER A 471 -51.35 10.70 -18.23
N ASN A 472 -51.77 9.43 -18.16
CA ASN A 472 -52.99 8.93 -17.52
C ASN A 472 -52.70 8.06 -16.30
N ASP A 473 -51.48 8.14 -15.75
CA ASP A 473 -50.98 7.36 -14.60
C ASP A 473 -50.87 5.84 -14.84
N ASN A 474 -50.92 5.38 -16.09
CA ASN A 474 -50.67 3.96 -16.39
C ASN A 474 -49.16 3.66 -16.36
N PRO A 475 -48.74 2.49 -15.85
CA PRO A 475 -47.33 2.13 -15.81
C PRO A 475 -46.73 1.94 -17.21
N ILE A 476 -45.49 2.41 -17.40
CA ILE A 476 -44.74 2.22 -18.65
C ILE A 476 -43.71 1.11 -18.48
N GLU A 477 -43.92 -0.02 -19.14
CA GLU A 477 -42.99 -1.17 -19.14
C GLU A 477 -41.82 -0.99 -20.12
N ASN A 478 -40.69 -1.61 -19.81
CA ASN A 478 -39.52 -1.78 -20.70
C ASN A 478 -38.77 -0.47 -21.05
N ALA A 479 -39.08 0.65 -20.40
CA ALA A 479 -38.32 1.89 -20.49
C ALA A 479 -36.96 1.72 -19.80
N ARG A 480 -35.89 2.30 -20.34
CA ARG A 480 -34.55 2.18 -19.75
C ARG A 480 -34.37 3.26 -18.70
N VAL A 481 -33.92 2.86 -17.52
CA VAL A 481 -33.59 3.75 -16.41
C VAL A 481 -32.13 3.54 -16.05
N ASN A 482 -31.33 4.59 -16.12
CA ASN A 482 -29.92 4.58 -15.74
C ASN A 482 -29.77 5.14 -14.32
N LEU A 483 -29.11 4.39 -13.43
CA LEU A 483 -28.65 4.88 -12.14
C LEU A 483 -27.36 5.66 -12.33
N ARG A 484 -27.29 6.86 -11.77
CA ARG A 484 -26.14 7.76 -11.85
C ARG A 484 -25.74 8.27 -10.47
N THR A 485 -24.45 8.54 -10.29
CA THR A 485 -23.95 9.21 -9.08
C THR A 485 -24.56 10.61 -8.96
N SER A 486 -24.47 11.24 -7.79
CA SER A 486 -24.89 12.64 -7.60
C SER A 486 -24.21 13.62 -8.57
N SER A 487 -22.98 13.33 -9.00
CA SER A 487 -22.24 14.10 -10.02
C SER A 487 -22.66 13.80 -11.47
N GLY A 488 -23.51 12.80 -11.71
CA GLY A 488 -24.03 12.43 -13.03
C GLY A 488 -23.28 11.29 -13.74
N SER A 489 -22.24 10.71 -13.14
CA SER A 489 -21.52 9.58 -13.71
C SER A 489 -22.42 8.35 -13.77
N TYR A 490 -22.38 7.63 -14.89
CA TYR A 490 -23.12 6.39 -15.09
C TYR A 490 -22.65 5.27 -14.15
N VAL A 491 -23.60 4.52 -13.57
CA VAL A 491 -23.32 3.36 -12.70
C VAL A 491 -23.82 2.07 -13.34
N MET A 492 -25.14 1.95 -13.56
CA MET A 492 -25.79 0.79 -14.15
C MET A 492 -27.15 1.19 -14.73
N TYR A 493 -27.85 0.26 -15.38
CA TYR A 493 -29.22 0.47 -15.83
C TYR A 493 -30.13 -0.71 -15.48
N LYS A 494 -31.42 -0.42 -15.38
CA LYS A 494 -32.50 -1.41 -15.37
C LYS A 494 -33.57 -0.99 -16.37
N ARG A 495 -34.52 -1.89 -16.62
CA ARG A 495 -35.72 -1.58 -17.36
C ARG A 495 -36.91 -1.61 -16.43
N THR A 496 -37.89 -0.74 -16.68
CA THR A 496 -39.14 -0.75 -15.93
C THR A 496 -39.88 -2.07 -16.16
N ASP A 497 -40.46 -2.62 -15.10
CA ASP A 497 -41.32 -3.80 -15.14
C ASP A 497 -42.77 -3.45 -15.56
N SER A 498 -43.68 -4.42 -15.47
CA SER A 498 -45.10 -4.23 -15.81
C SER A 498 -45.83 -3.22 -14.94
N ASP A 499 -45.29 -2.90 -13.76
CA ASP A 499 -45.80 -1.88 -12.85
C ASP A 499 -45.09 -0.53 -13.06
N GLY A 500 -44.25 -0.41 -14.10
CA GLY A 500 -43.52 0.80 -14.44
C GLY A 500 -42.33 1.05 -13.51
N ARG A 501 -41.89 0.06 -12.74
CA ARG A 501 -40.92 0.23 -11.66
C ARG A 501 -39.53 -0.27 -12.06
N ALA A 502 -38.49 0.47 -11.66
CA ALA A 502 -37.10 0.05 -11.81
C ALA A 502 -36.35 0.27 -10.47
N PRO A 503 -36.30 -0.74 -9.58
CA PRO A 503 -35.66 -0.64 -8.27
C PRO A 503 -34.14 -0.82 -8.33
N PHE A 504 -33.36 0.04 -7.70
CA PHE A 504 -31.90 -0.07 -7.56
C PHE A 504 -31.49 -0.26 -6.11
N GLU A 505 -30.52 -1.14 -5.86
CA GLU A 505 -29.93 -1.32 -4.54
C GLU A 505 -28.84 -0.25 -4.31
N VAL A 506 -28.93 0.47 -3.21
CA VAL A 506 -27.96 1.50 -2.83
C VAL A 506 -27.65 1.40 -1.34
N VAL A 507 -26.42 1.75 -0.94
CA VAL A 507 -26.07 1.81 0.49
C VAL A 507 -26.87 2.91 1.20
N PRO A 508 -27.03 2.84 2.54
CA PRO A 508 -27.65 3.91 3.30
C PRO A 508 -26.96 5.27 3.04
N ASP A 509 -27.75 6.33 3.07
CA ASP A 509 -27.36 7.72 2.81
C ASP A 509 -26.81 7.97 1.39
N ALA A 510 -27.00 7.03 0.47
CA ALA A 510 -26.63 7.21 -0.93
C ALA A 510 -27.46 8.32 -1.58
N CYS A 511 -26.80 9.34 -2.13
CA CYS A 511 -27.41 10.39 -2.93
C CYS A 511 -27.13 10.17 -4.43
N MET A 512 -28.18 9.91 -5.20
CA MET A 512 -28.10 9.44 -6.59
C MET A 512 -29.03 10.23 -7.51
N LYS A 513 -28.83 10.10 -8.83
CA LYS A 513 -29.74 10.57 -9.87
C LYS A 513 -30.26 9.40 -10.69
N LEU A 514 -31.45 9.54 -11.25
CA LEU A 514 -32.03 8.58 -12.17
C LEU A 514 -32.23 9.28 -13.52
N GLU A 515 -31.82 8.61 -14.58
CA GLU A 515 -32.03 9.09 -15.95
C GLU A 515 -32.96 8.13 -16.67
N VAL A 516 -34.08 8.64 -17.17
CA VAL A 516 -35.07 7.85 -17.91
C VAL A 516 -34.86 8.10 -19.40
N ASP A 517 -34.68 7.01 -20.15
CA ASP A 517 -34.60 7.02 -21.61
C ASP A 517 -35.89 6.43 -22.19
N TYR A 518 -36.75 7.27 -22.78
CA TYR A 518 -38.03 6.84 -23.34
C TYR A 518 -38.42 7.65 -24.59
N ASN A 519 -38.85 6.94 -25.64
CA ASN A 519 -39.23 7.51 -26.95
C ASN A 519 -38.24 8.55 -27.51
N GLY A 520 -36.94 8.24 -27.43
CA GLY A 520 -35.88 9.02 -28.08
C GLY A 520 -35.44 10.28 -27.35
N ALA A 521 -35.99 10.53 -26.15
CA ALA A 521 -35.57 11.60 -25.26
C ALA A 521 -35.07 11.03 -23.92
N GLN A 522 -34.31 11.85 -23.19
CA GLN A 522 -33.76 11.52 -21.88
C GLN A 522 -34.20 12.57 -20.87
N TYR A 523 -34.54 12.14 -19.67
CA TYR A 523 -34.87 13.03 -18.55
C TYR A 523 -34.07 12.65 -17.31
N MET A 524 -33.43 13.63 -16.70
CA MET A 524 -32.60 13.45 -15.51
C MET A 524 -33.34 13.97 -14.28
N THR A 525 -33.52 13.13 -13.27
CA THR A 525 -34.11 13.58 -12.01
C THR A 525 -33.15 14.48 -11.23
N ASN A 526 -33.71 15.22 -10.27
CA ASN A 526 -32.92 15.81 -9.19
C ASN A 526 -32.20 14.72 -8.37
N VAL A 527 -31.22 15.15 -7.57
CA VAL A 527 -30.52 14.24 -6.64
C VAL A 527 -31.50 13.80 -5.55
N THR A 528 -31.61 12.50 -5.35
CA THR A 528 -32.41 11.87 -4.29
C THR A 528 -31.47 11.12 -3.35
N CYS A 529 -31.57 11.40 -2.05
CA CYS A 529 -30.82 10.69 -1.01
C CYS A 529 -31.70 9.64 -0.34
N VAL A 530 -31.15 8.44 -0.15
CA VAL A 530 -31.84 7.32 0.49
C VAL A 530 -31.35 7.20 1.93
N THR A 531 -31.94 7.98 2.82
CA THR A 531 -31.56 8.03 4.24
C THR A 531 -32.46 7.11 5.07
N ALA A 532 -31.89 6.48 6.10
CA ALA A 532 -32.69 5.78 7.10
C ALA A 532 -33.39 6.81 7.99
N ASP A 533 -34.73 6.83 8.02
CA ASP A 533 -35.44 7.69 8.96
C ASP A 533 -35.29 7.11 10.39
N THR A 534 -34.59 7.83 11.26
CA THR A 534 -34.29 7.40 12.63
C THR A 534 -35.51 7.38 13.56
N GLU A 535 -36.65 7.96 13.14
CA GLU A 535 -37.87 8.06 13.96
C GLU A 535 -38.92 6.98 13.64
N VAL A 536 -38.73 6.16 12.59
CA VAL A 536 -39.69 5.12 12.21
C VAL A 536 -39.14 3.74 12.62
N PRO A 537 -39.90 2.93 13.38
CA PRO A 537 -39.46 1.58 13.73
C PRO A 537 -39.18 0.79 12.44
N MET A 538 -37.97 0.23 12.34
CA MET A 538 -37.45 -0.59 11.24
C MET A 538 -38.53 -1.47 10.58
N GLN A 539 -39.17 -0.97 9.51
CA GLN A 539 -39.82 -1.82 8.52
C GLN A 539 -38.80 -2.12 7.43
N LEU A 540 -38.45 -3.40 7.29
CA LEU A 540 -37.63 -3.89 6.20
C LEU A 540 -38.47 -3.98 4.91
N PRO A 541 -37.94 -3.56 3.75
CA PRO A 541 -36.83 -2.62 3.52
C PRO A 541 -37.28 -1.16 3.29
N VAL A 542 -36.40 -0.21 3.57
CA VAL A 542 -36.58 1.21 3.20
C VAL A 542 -36.53 1.33 1.67
N GLU A 543 -37.63 1.79 1.08
CA GLU A 543 -37.76 2.04 -0.36
C GLU A 543 -38.15 3.51 -0.59
N VAL A 544 -37.35 4.22 -1.37
CA VAL A 544 -37.62 5.60 -1.80
C VAL A 544 -38.03 5.57 -3.25
N GLU A 545 -39.24 6.04 -3.54
CA GLU A 545 -39.78 6.13 -4.89
C GLU A 545 -39.56 7.51 -5.49
N VAL A 546 -39.13 7.53 -6.75
CA VAL A 546 -39.04 8.74 -7.57
C VAL A 546 -40.00 8.55 -8.74
N GLY A 547 -41.13 9.28 -8.70
CA GLY A 547 -42.12 9.27 -9.76
C GLY A 547 -41.70 10.18 -10.93
N VAL A 548 -41.76 9.67 -12.15
CA VAL A 548 -41.67 10.44 -13.39
C VAL A 548 -42.89 10.12 -14.22
N GLN A 549 -43.64 11.15 -14.60
CA GLN A 549 -44.77 11.05 -15.50
C GLN A 549 -44.38 11.57 -16.88
N THR A 550 -44.69 10.85 -17.94
CA THR A 550 -44.50 11.35 -19.32
C THR A 550 -45.58 12.34 -19.70
N ASN A 551 -45.27 13.25 -20.61
CA ASN A 551 -46.22 14.22 -21.13
C ASN A 551 -46.73 13.80 -22.51
N ALA A 552 -48.06 13.86 -22.68
CA ALA A 552 -48.70 13.69 -23.97
C ALA A 552 -48.67 15.00 -24.76
N PHE A 553 -48.28 14.89 -26.03
CA PHE A 553 -48.25 16.01 -26.97
C PHE A 553 -48.70 15.52 -28.35
N SER A 554 -49.39 16.39 -29.06
CA SER A 554 -50.13 15.99 -30.25
C SER A 554 -49.95 16.96 -31.40
N LEU A 555 -50.06 16.42 -32.62
CA LEU A 555 -50.22 17.20 -33.84
C LEU A 555 -51.67 17.13 -34.31
N LYS A 556 -52.28 18.27 -34.63
CA LYS A 556 -53.56 18.34 -35.34
C LYS A 556 -53.32 18.75 -36.79
N LEU A 557 -53.66 17.87 -37.73
CA LEU A 557 -53.60 18.15 -39.16
C LEU A 557 -54.98 18.57 -39.67
N ILE A 558 -55.06 19.77 -40.23
CA ILE A 558 -56.28 20.32 -40.83
C ILE A 558 -56.04 20.73 -42.28
N ASP A 559 -57.12 20.74 -43.07
CA ASP A 559 -57.10 21.23 -44.44
C ASP A 559 -57.11 22.76 -44.51
N SER A 560 -56.97 23.30 -45.72
CA SER A 560 -57.03 24.74 -45.99
C SER A 560 -58.36 25.42 -45.62
N SER A 561 -59.39 24.63 -45.27
CA SER A 561 -60.72 25.05 -44.85
C SER A 561 -61.02 24.66 -43.38
N ASP A 562 -59.98 24.39 -42.60
CA ASP A 562 -60.00 24.00 -41.18
C ASP A 562 -60.67 22.64 -40.86
N ASN A 563 -60.93 21.80 -41.86
CA ASN A 563 -61.46 20.45 -41.62
C ASN A 563 -60.34 19.49 -41.24
N PRO A 564 -60.56 18.56 -40.30
CA PRO A 564 -59.54 17.59 -39.94
C PRO A 564 -59.17 16.60 -41.05
N ILE A 565 -57.87 16.30 -41.16
CA ILE A 565 -57.35 15.31 -42.10
C ILE A 565 -57.02 14.01 -41.36
N ALA A 566 -57.82 12.97 -41.58
CA ALA A 566 -57.62 11.65 -40.99
C ALA A 566 -56.64 10.76 -41.78
N ASN A 567 -56.07 9.78 -41.11
CA ASN A 567 -55.21 8.74 -41.66
C ASN A 567 -53.90 9.25 -42.33
N ALA A 568 -53.49 10.49 -42.05
CA ALA A 568 -52.20 11.02 -42.45
C ALA A 568 -51.10 10.46 -41.54
N ARG A 569 -49.94 10.13 -42.10
CA ARG A 569 -48.81 9.60 -41.30
C ARG A 569 -48.05 10.75 -40.68
N VAL A 570 -47.84 10.68 -39.36
CA VAL A 570 -47.04 11.64 -38.60
C VAL A 570 -45.91 10.85 -37.95
N ASN A 571 -44.67 11.21 -38.24
CA ASN A 571 -43.49 10.63 -37.62
C ASN A 571 -43.04 11.54 -36.47
N LEU A 572 -42.70 10.94 -35.34
CA LEU A 572 -42.00 11.61 -34.25
C LEU A 572 -40.48 11.53 -34.50
N ARG A 573 -39.81 12.66 -34.31
CA ARG A 573 -38.36 12.78 -34.47
C ARG A 573 -37.75 13.52 -33.28
N THR A 574 -36.48 13.21 -33.01
CA THR A 574 -35.67 13.96 -32.05
C THR A 574 -35.39 15.38 -32.56
N SER A 575 -34.92 16.28 -31.69
CA SER A 575 -34.46 17.63 -32.08
C SER A 575 -33.37 17.64 -33.16
N SER A 576 -32.57 16.59 -33.25
CA SER A 576 -31.56 16.38 -34.31
C SER A 576 -32.12 15.79 -35.62
N GLY A 577 -33.42 15.47 -35.66
CA GLY A 577 -34.10 14.92 -36.83
C GLY A 577 -34.07 13.40 -36.96
N SER A 578 -33.51 12.67 -35.99
CA SER A 578 -33.53 11.20 -35.99
C SER A 578 -34.96 10.69 -35.82
N TYR A 579 -35.30 9.63 -36.55
CA TYR A 579 -36.61 8.98 -36.45
C TYR A 579 -36.76 8.23 -35.11
N VAL A 580 -37.90 8.39 -34.46
CA VAL A 580 -38.26 7.68 -33.21
C VAL A 580 -39.35 6.65 -33.48
N THR A 581 -40.55 7.12 -33.82
CA THR A 581 -41.74 6.29 -34.07
C THR A 581 -42.73 7.03 -34.97
N TYR A 582 -43.88 6.44 -35.30
CA TYR A 582 -44.94 7.12 -36.04
C TYR A 582 -46.33 6.71 -35.55
N THR A 583 -47.30 7.59 -35.78
CA THR A 583 -48.72 7.26 -35.66
C THR A 583 -49.47 7.85 -36.86
N ARG A 584 -50.79 7.65 -36.91
CA ARG A 584 -51.65 8.22 -37.94
C ARG A 584 -52.70 9.11 -37.31
N THR A 585 -53.07 10.18 -38.00
CA THR A 585 -54.12 11.07 -37.52
C THR A 585 -55.46 10.35 -37.44
N ASN A 586 -56.22 10.59 -36.36
CA ASN A 586 -57.57 10.06 -36.17
C ASN A 586 -58.63 10.87 -36.97
N SER A 587 -59.91 10.63 -36.74
CA SER A 587 -61.02 11.37 -37.40
C SER A 587 -61.05 12.87 -37.08
N GLU A 588 -60.42 13.29 -35.99
CA GLU A 588 -60.27 14.68 -35.58
C GLU A 588 -58.95 15.30 -36.06
N GLY A 589 -58.20 14.57 -36.90
CA GLY A 589 -56.92 15.00 -37.44
C GLY A 589 -55.78 14.93 -36.43
N ILE A 590 -55.97 14.29 -35.28
CA ILE A 590 -55.02 14.29 -34.17
C ILE A 590 -54.13 13.05 -34.23
N ALA A 591 -52.82 13.28 -34.13
CA ALA A 591 -51.78 12.27 -33.93
C ALA A 591 -51.07 12.57 -32.59
N SER A 592 -51.23 11.68 -31.61
CA SER A 592 -50.70 11.85 -30.25
C SER A 592 -49.48 10.98 -30.00
N PHE A 593 -48.53 11.51 -29.23
CA PHE A 593 -47.33 10.84 -28.77
C PHE A 593 -47.10 11.15 -27.30
N GLU A 594 -46.25 10.35 -26.66
CA GLU A 594 -45.83 10.55 -25.27
C GLU A 594 -44.32 10.37 -25.15
N THR A 595 -43.69 11.21 -24.33
CA THR A 595 -42.28 11.09 -23.99
C THR A 595 -42.00 11.77 -22.65
N VAL A 596 -40.78 11.66 -22.15
CA VAL A 596 -40.38 12.24 -20.87
C VAL A 596 -40.56 13.77 -20.83
N PRO A 597 -40.69 14.37 -19.63
CA PRO A 597 -40.73 15.83 -19.47
C PRO A 597 -39.50 16.53 -20.06
N GLU A 598 -39.65 17.81 -20.37
CA GLU A 598 -38.60 18.68 -20.94
C GLU A 598 -38.04 18.20 -22.30
N ALA A 599 -38.66 17.19 -22.91
CA ALA A 599 -38.21 16.65 -24.18
C ALA A 599 -38.38 17.67 -25.31
N GLN A 600 -37.35 17.77 -26.15
CA GLN A 600 -37.35 18.60 -27.34
C GLN A 600 -37.49 17.73 -28.59
N MET A 601 -38.65 17.82 -29.23
CA MET A 601 -39.09 16.92 -30.29
C MET A 601 -39.57 17.67 -31.52
N MET A 602 -39.71 16.97 -32.64
CA MET A 602 -40.29 17.54 -33.85
C MET A 602 -41.24 16.55 -34.52
N PHE A 603 -42.29 17.07 -35.15
CA PHE A 603 -43.18 16.26 -35.97
C PHE A 603 -42.77 16.34 -37.44
N GLU A 604 -42.84 15.21 -38.14
CA GLU A 604 -42.76 15.16 -39.60
C GLU A 604 -44.05 14.57 -40.15
N VAL A 605 -44.82 15.39 -40.87
CA VAL A 605 -46.05 14.98 -41.54
C VAL A 605 -45.70 14.49 -42.94
N ASP A 606 -46.01 13.22 -43.21
CA ASP A 606 -45.95 12.60 -44.54
C ASP A 606 -47.36 12.59 -45.14
N TYR A 607 -47.64 13.50 -46.07
CA TYR A 607 -48.96 13.61 -46.71
C TYR A 607 -48.84 13.85 -48.21
N HIS A 608 -49.57 13.04 -49.00
CA HIS A 608 -49.58 13.11 -50.47
C HIS A 608 -48.19 13.10 -51.13
N GLY A 609 -47.24 12.37 -50.52
CA GLY A 609 -45.89 12.19 -51.06
C GLY A 609 -44.92 13.34 -50.77
N ALA A 610 -45.38 14.38 -50.07
CA ALA A 610 -44.56 15.47 -49.57
C ALA A 610 -44.37 15.35 -48.04
N ARG A 611 -43.31 15.98 -47.54
CA ARG A 611 -42.96 15.99 -46.12
C ARG A 611 -42.93 17.42 -45.60
N TYR A 612 -43.49 17.62 -44.42
CA TYR A 612 -43.35 18.85 -43.67
C TYR A 612 -42.85 18.56 -42.27
N ARG A 613 -41.89 19.36 -41.81
CA ARG A 613 -41.33 19.27 -40.46
C ARG A 613 -41.70 20.52 -39.69
N THR A 614 -42.16 20.34 -38.46
CA THR A 614 -42.33 21.46 -37.53
C THR A 614 -40.97 21.97 -37.06
N ASP A 615 -40.95 23.14 -36.43
CA ASP A 615 -39.85 23.53 -35.56
C ASP A 615 -39.70 22.53 -34.39
N VAL A 616 -38.58 22.62 -33.67
CA VAL A 616 -38.38 21.86 -32.44
C VAL A 616 -39.33 22.41 -31.37
N LEU A 617 -40.15 21.51 -30.84
CA LEU A 617 -41.16 21.76 -29.84
C LEU A 617 -40.68 21.25 -28.50
N ASP A 618 -40.87 22.05 -27.46
CA ASP A 618 -40.83 21.59 -26.09
C ASP A 618 -42.18 20.96 -25.75
N VAL A 619 -42.15 19.68 -25.37
CA VAL A 619 -43.32 18.84 -25.10
C VAL A 619 -44.20 19.42 -24.00
N ASP A 620 -43.61 20.10 -23.01
CA ASP A 620 -44.33 20.59 -21.83
C ASP A 620 -45.11 21.87 -22.14
N SER A 621 -44.54 22.72 -23.00
CA SER A 621 -45.14 24.00 -23.39
C SER A 621 -46.02 23.92 -24.65
N ASN A 622 -45.93 22.84 -25.44
CA ASN A 622 -46.65 22.69 -26.71
C ASN A 622 -47.46 21.38 -26.77
N PRO A 623 -48.48 21.20 -25.92
CA PRO A 623 -49.25 19.95 -25.86
C PRO A 623 -50.07 19.66 -27.13
N LEU A 624 -50.37 20.70 -27.93
CA LEU A 624 -51.05 20.55 -29.22
C LEU A 624 -50.48 21.53 -30.25
N THR A 625 -49.94 21.00 -31.34
CA THR A 625 -49.45 21.78 -32.48
C THR A 625 -50.35 21.57 -33.69
N THR A 626 -50.88 22.64 -34.27
CA THR A 626 -51.71 22.55 -35.48
C THR A 626 -50.88 22.77 -36.74
N VAL A 627 -50.97 21.85 -37.69
CA VAL A 627 -50.44 22.00 -39.05
C VAL A 627 -51.61 22.10 -40.01
N GLN A 628 -51.65 23.20 -40.77
CA GLN A 628 -52.65 23.42 -41.80
C GLN A 628 -52.03 23.18 -43.18
N THR A 629 -52.65 22.32 -43.99
CA THR A 629 -52.27 22.15 -45.39
C THR A 629 -52.65 23.38 -46.19
N LYS A 630 -52.02 23.52 -47.35
CA LYS A 630 -52.27 24.61 -48.29
C LYS A 630 -53.03 24.05 -49.50
N ALA A 631 -54.06 24.79 -49.91
CA ALA A 631 -54.77 24.48 -51.13
C ALA A 631 -53.84 24.69 -52.33
N PHE A 632 -53.65 23.66 -53.13
CA PHE A 632 -53.00 23.75 -54.43
C PHE A 632 -54.04 23.45 -55.50
N SER A 633 -54.41 24.45 -56.29
CA SER A 633 -55.54 24.35 -57.21
C SER A 633 -55.19 24.78 -58.62
N LEU A 634 -55.97 24.30 -59.58
CA LEU A 634 -55.92 24.70 -60.98
C LEU A 634 -57.29 25.22 -61.42
N LEU A 635 -57.31 26.46 -61.91
CA LEU A 635 -58.41 27.02 -62.69
C LEU A 635 -58.18 26.71 -64.17
N LEU A 636 -59.04 25.88 -64.75
CA LEU A 636 -59.02 25.52 -66.17
C LEU A 636 -60.07 26.32 -66.93
N LYS A 637 -59.63 27.08 -67.94
CA LYS A 637 -60.50 27.89 -68.80
C LYS A 637 -60.38 27.52 -70.27
N ASP A 638 -61.44 27.75 -71.03
CA ASP A 638 -61.41 27.69 -72.48
C ASP A 638 -60.74 28.94 -73.09
N SER A 639 -60.57 28.95 -74.41
CA SER A 639 -59.99 30.07 -75.15
C SER A 639 -60.79 31.37 -75.08
N SER A 640 -62.02 31.31 -74.58
CA SER A 640 -62.95 32.43 -74.41
C SER A 640 -63.09 32.86 -72.94
N ASP A 641 -62.20 32.37 -72.07
CA ASP A 641 -62.16 32.62 -70.62
C ASP A 641 -63.31 31.98 -69.81
N ASN A 642 -64.08 31.05 -70.41
CA ASN A 642 -65.11 30.32 -69.68
C ASN A 642 -64.50 29.15 -68.89
N PRO A 643 -65.01 28.83 -67.68
CA PRO A 643 -64.54 27.70 -66.91
C PRO A 643 -64.85 26.35 -67.58
N ILE A 644 -63.90 25.42 -67.53
CA ILE A 644 -64.06 24.05 -68.03
C ILE A 644 -64.33 23.11 -66.86
N ALA A 645 -65.56 22.64 -66.73
CA ALA A 645 -65.96 21.67 -65.71
C ALA A 645 -65.63 20.21 -66.10
N ASN A 646 -65.53 19.34 -65.08
CA ASN A 646 -65.35 17.89 -65.18
C ASN A 646 -64.06 17.43 -65.89
N ALA A 647 -63.07 18.30 -66.08
CA ALA A 647 -61.75 17.92 -66.57
C ALA A 647 -60.94 17.23 -65.47
N ARG A 648 -60.19 16.17 -65.81
CA ARG A 648 -59.37 15.46 -64.83
C ARG A 648 -58.05 16.17 -64.65
N VAL A 649 -57.74 16.53 -63.40
CA VAL A 649 -56.45 17.09 -63.00
C VAL A 649 -55.80 16.08 -62.06
N ASN A 650 -54.57 15.67 -62.34
CA ASN A 650 -53.79 14.78 -61.50
C ASN A 650 -52.76 15.60 -60.72
N LEU A 651 -52.69 15.38 -59.41
CA LEU A 651 -51.60 15.86 -58.58
C LEU A 651 -50.42 14.90 -58.69
N ARG A 652 -49.23 15.45 -58.93
CA ARG A 652 -47.98 14.69 -59.04
C ARG A 652 -46.88 15.30 -58.19
N THR A 653 -45.97 14.45 -57.71
CA THR A 653 -44.74 14.89 -57.05
C THR A 653 -43.84 15.65 -58.03
N ALA A 654 -42.83 16.38 -57.53
CA ALA A 654 -41.80 17.01 -58.37
C ALA A 654 -41.12 16.04 -59.36
N SER A 655 -40.94 14.77 -58.97
CA SER A 655 -40.41 13.71 -59.85
C SER A 655 -41.41 13.16 -60.88
N GLY A 656 -42.65 13.63 -60.86
CA GLY A 656 -43.71 13.23 -61.78
C GLY A 656 -44.50 11.98 -61.36
N SER A 657 -44.24 11.42 -60.18
CA SER A 657 -45.02 10.28 -59.64
C SER A 657 -46.45 10.70 -59.38
N TYR A 658 -47.40 9.82 -59.71
CA TYR A 658 -48.82 10.05 -59.48
C TYR A 658 -49.13 10.00 -57.98
N VAL A 659 -49.91 10.96 -57.49
CA VAL A 659 -50.35 11.02 -56.09
C VAL A 659 -51.86 10.77 -55.99
N THR A 660 -52.66 11.68 -56.57
CA THR A 660 -54.13 11.60 -56.58
C THR A 660 -54.68 12.42 -57.75
N TYR A 661 -56.00 12.50 -57.90
CA TYR A 661 -56.65 13.33 -58.91
C TYR A 661 -57.92 13.99 -58.37
N ALA A 662 -58.27 15.12 -58.97
CA ALA A 662 -59.52 15.83 -58.77
C ALA A 662 -60.12 16.14 -60.13
N ARG A 663 -61.43 16.44 -60.15
CA ARG A 663 -62.12 16.93 -61.35
C ARG A 663 -62.45 18.39 -61.16
N THR A 664 -62.34 19.18 -62.21
CA THR A 664 -62.73 20.59 -62.15
C THR A 664 -64.23 20.73 -61.85
N ASN A 665 -64.59 21.64 -60.96
CA ASN A 665 -65.98 21.94 -60.62
C ASN A 665 -66.65 22.84 -61.69
N SER A 666 -67.86 23.36 -61.42
CA SER A 666 -68.57 24.28 -62.31
C SER A 666 -67.80 25.57 -62.61
N ASP A 667 -66.93 25.99 -61.70
CA ASP A 667 -66.08 27.17 -61.82
C ASP A 667 -64.74 26.85 -62.48
N GLY A 668 -64.56 25.61 -62.97
CA GLY A 668 -63.34 25.17 -63.65
C GLY A 668 -62.18 24.87 -62.70
N VAL A 669 -62.42 24.82 -61.39
CA VAL A 669 -61.37 24.66 -60.38
C VAL A 669 -61.26 23.20 -59.94
N ALA A 670 -60.05 22.66 -59.96
CA ALA A 670 -59.70 21.41 -59.26
C ALA A 670 -58.70 21.73 -58.14
N SER A 671 -59.00 21.32 -56.90
CA SER A 671 -58.19 21.64 -55.72
C SER A 671 -57.64 20.39 -55.05
N PHE A 672 -56.45 20.53 -54.46
CA PHE A 672 -55.76 19.51 -53.68
C PHE A 672 -55.25 20.12 -52.39
N GLU A 673 -55.07 19.29 -51.36
CA GLU A 673 -54.43 19.68 -50.11
C GLU A 673 -53.00 19.15 -50.09
N VAL A 674 -52.02 20.02 -49.82
CA VAL A 674 -50.62 19.64 -49.71
C VAL A 674 -50.00 20.31 -48.49
N VAL A 675 -49.01 19.66 -47.88
CA VAL A 675 -48.32 20.26 -46.73
C VAL A 675 -47.51 21.50 -47.16
N PRO A 676 -47.30 22.49 -46.28
CA PRO A 676 -46.49 23.66 -46.61
C PRO A 676 -45.09 23.28 -47.10
N GLY A 677 -44.60 23.98 -48.13
CA GLY A 677 -43.30 23.70 -48.75
C GLY A 677 -43.29 22.51 -49.71
N ALA A 678 -44.43 21.85 -49.95
CA ALA A 678 -44.51 20.74 -50.90
C ALA A 678 -44.18 21.20 -52.33
N GLU A 679 -43.29 20.47 -53.02
CA GLU A 679 -42.96 20.69 -54.43
C GLU A 679 -43.77 19.76 -55.33
N MET A 680 -44.76 20.32 -56.02
CA MET A 680 -45.78 19.57 -56.74
C MET A 680 -46.02 20.14 -58.13
N LEU A 681 -46.53 19.32 -59.04
CA LEU A 681 -47.03 19.77 -60.35
C LEU A 681 -48.43 19.21 -60.61
N LEU A 682 -49.18 19.92 -61.47
CA LEU A 682 -50.51 19.50 -61.89
C LEU A 682 -50.47 19.03 -63.34
N GLU A 683 -51.04 17.86 -63.58
CA GLU A 683 -51.19 17.30 -64.93
C GLU A 683 -52.67 17.26 -65.31
N VAL A 684 -53.06 18.03 -66.32
CA VAL A 684 -54.42 18.00 -66.85
C VAL A 684 -54.52 16.97 -67.95
N ASP A 685 -55.52 16.10 -67.85
CA ASP A 685 -55.96 15.21 -68.92
C ASP A 685 -57.28 15.74 -69.49
N TYR A 686 -57.22 16.33 -70.67
CA TYR A 686 -58.36 16.93 -71.35
C TYR A 686 -58.38 16.56 -72.83
N HIS A 687 -59.48 15.95 -73.29
CA HIS A 687 -59.64 15.37 -74.63
C HIS A 687 -58.48 14.47 -75.09
N GLY A 688 -57.87 13.72 -74.17
CA GLY A 688 -56.77 12.79 -74.48
C GLY A 688 -55.40 13.44 -74.68
N ALA A 689 -55.30 14.76 -74.51
CA ALA A 689 -54.03 15.46 -74.38
C ALA A 689 -53.67 15.61 -72.89
N ARG A 690 -52.39 15.44 -72.58
CA ARG A 690 -51.85 15.66 -71.23
C ARG A 690 -50.93 16.87 -71.22
N TYR A 691 -51.18 17.79 -70.32
CA TYR A 691 -50.33 18.96 -70.10
C TYR A 691 -49.93 19.03 -68.64
N ARG A 692 -48.65 19.36 -68.38
CA ARG A 692 -48.10 19.51 -67.03
C ARG A 692 -47.75 20.96 -66.78
N THR A 693 -48.06 21.45 -65.59
CA THR A 693 -47.49 22.69 -65.09
C THR A 693 -46.01 22.49 -64.75
N ASP A 694 -45.29 23.59 -64.56
CA ASP A 694 -44.00 23.55 -63.87
C ASP A 694 -44.18 23.05 -62.43
N VAL A 695 -43.08 22.62 -61.82
CA VAL A 695 -43.03 22.29 -60.40
C VAL A 695 -43.17 23.58 -59.60
N THR A 696 -44.09 23.58 -58.65
CA THR A 696 -44.38 24.71 -57.77
C THR A 696 -44.19 24.30 -56.32
N THR A 697 -43.42 25.11 -55.57
CA THR A 697 -43.35 25.02 -54.11
C THR A 697 -44.58 25.70 -53.50
N VAL A 698 -45.40 24.95 -52.77
CA VAL A 698 -46.67 25.44 -52.21
C VAL A 698 -46.48 25.86 -50.75
N ASN A 699 -46.21 27.15 -50.52
CA ASN A 699 -46.09 27.73 -49.17
C ASN A 699 -47.40 28.33 -48.66
N ASP A 700 -48.25 28.80 -49.58
CA ASP A 700 -49.55 29.40 -49.32
C ASP A 700 -50.61 28.79 -50.24
N ASN A 701 -51.89 29.09 -49.99
CA ASN A 701 -52.97 28.70 -50.89
C ASN A 701 -52.70 29.26 -52.29
N THR A 702 -52.43 28.35 -53.24
CA THR A 702 -51.93 28.67 -54.57
C THR A 702 -52.90 28.18 -55.63
N GLN A 703 -53.32 29.08 -56.52
CA GLN A 703 -54.12 28.73 -57.69
C GLN A 703 -53.35 29.02 -58.97
N LEU A 704 -53.07 27.97 -59.73
CA LEU A 704 -52.55 28.08 -61.08
C LEU A 704 -53.72 28.29 -62.05
N THR A 705 -53.50 29.02 -63.14
CA THR A 705 -54.48 29.15 -64.22
C THR A 705 -53.92 28.51 -65.48
N MET A 706 -54.71 27.67 -66.12
CA MET A 706 -54.40 27.13 -67.44
C MET A 706 -55.56 27.40 -68.39
N GLN A 707 -55.22 27.92 -69.57
CA GLN A 707 -56.20 28.27 -70.59
C GLN A 707 -55.95 27.46 -71.86
N THR A 708 -57.00 26.91 -72.46
CA THR A 708 -56.88 26.30 -73.78
C THR A 708 -56.62 27.37 -74.83
N LYS A 709 -55.82 27.03 -75.84
CA LYS A 709 -55.59 27.92 -76.98
C LYS A 709 -56.51 27.52 -78.12
N ALA A 710 -57.28 28.48 -78.63
CA ALA A 710 -57.94 28.32 -79.91
C ALA A 710 -56.88 28.37 -81.01
N PHE A 711 -56.98 27.47 -81.97
CA PHE A 711 -56.32 27.59 -83.25
C PHE A 711 -57.37 27.41 -84.33
N ALA A 712 -57.28 28.23 -85.36
CA ALA A 712 -58.14 28.14 -86.54
C ALA A 712 -57.32 27.63 -87.71
N LEU A 713 -57.92 26.77 -88.51
CA LEU A 713 -57.34 26.28 -89.76
C LEU A 713 -58.25 26.73 -90.90
N LYS A 714 -57.68 27.45 -91.87
CA LYS A 714 -58.36 27.83 -93.11
C LYS A 714 -57.86 26.91 -94.22
N LEU A 715 -58.76 26.11 -94.79
CA LEU A 715 -58.45 25.24 -95.92
C LEU A 715 -58.71 26.00 -97.21
N LEU A 716 -57.70 26.05 -98.09
CA LEU A 716 -57.77 26.69 -99.39
C LEU A 716 -57.55 25.66 -100.50
N ASP A 717 -58.18 25.86 -101.65
CA ASP A 717 -57.84 25.12 -102.86
C ASP A 717 -56.52 25.64 -103.49
N SER A 718 -56.12 25.06 -104.62
CA SER A 718 -54.89 25.47 -105.34
C SER A 718 -54.96 26.88 -105.95
N SER A 719 -56.09 27.58 -105.81
CA SER A 719 -56.35 28.94 -106.32
C SER A 719 -56.67 29.92 -105.19
N ASP A 720 -56.34 29.58 -103.94
CA ASP A 720 -56.60 30.37 -102.73
C ASP A 720 -58.09 30.57 -102.36
N ASN A 721 -59.01 29.76 -102.89
CA ASN A 721 -60.43 29.83 -102.49
C ASN A 721 -60.71 28.98 -101.23
N PRO A 722 -61.53 29.45 -100.27
CA PRO A 722 -61.92 28.67 -99.10
C PRO A 722 -62.68 27.38 -99.46
N ILE A 723 -62.28 26.25 -98.89
CA ILE A 723 -63.01 24.98 -99.00
C ILE A 723 -63.97 24.86 -97.82
N ALA A 724 -65.28 24.76 -98.08
CA ALA A 724 -66.30 24.61 -97.06
C ALA A 724 -66.65 23.14 -96.79
N ASN A 725 -67.12 22.85 -95.57
CA ASN A 725 -67.68 21.57 -95.11
C ASN A 725 -66.68 20.38 -95.12
N ALA A 726 -65.39 20.63 -95.33
CA ALA A 726 -64.35 19.60 -95.25
C ALA A 726 -64.12 19.20 -93.79
N ARG A 727 -64.15 17.90 -93.52
CA ARG A 727 -63.93 17.34 -92.19
C ARG A 727 -62.44 17.41 -91.83
N VAL A 728 -62.14 18.11 -90.74
CA VAL A 728 -60.80 18.21 -90.15
C VAL A 728 -60.80 17.45 -88.84
N ASN A 729 -60.02 16.37 -88.75
CA ASN A 729 -59.86 15.61 -87.51
C ASN A 729 -58.67 16.17 -86.72
N LEU A 730 -58.89 16.50 -85.46
CA LEU A 730 -57.81 16.80 -84.52
C LEU A 730 -57.34 15.49 -83.89
N ARG A 731 -56.04 15.25 -83.94
CA ARG A 731 -55.38 14.11 -83.32
C ARG A 731 -54.25 14.60 -82.41
N THR A 732 -53.93 13.81 -81.39
CA THR A 732 -52.73 14.03 -80.58
C THR A 732 -51.47 13.77 -81.43
N SER A 733 -50.31 14.17 -80.94
CA SER A 733 -49.02 13.83 -81.56
C SER A 733 -48.77 12.32 -81.65
N SER A 734 -49.39 11.53 -80.77
CA SER A 734 -49.37 10.06 -80.81
C SER A 734 -50.39 9.44 -81.78
N GLY A 735 -51.14 10.26 -82.52
CA GLY A 735 -52.14 9.81 -83.50
C GLY A 735 -53.52 9.49 -82.92
N SER A 736 -53.72 9.60 -81.60
CA SER A 736 -55.02 9.36 -80.95
C SER A 736 -56.03 10.40 -81.39
N TYR A 737 -57.26 9.96 -81.66
CA TYR A 737 -58.35 10.86 -82.05
C TYR A 737 -58.79 11.72 -80.85
N VAL A 738 -58.83 13.05 -81.05
CA VAL A 738 -59.27 14.03 -80.04
C VAL A 738 -60.70 14.44 -80.32
N THR A 739 -60.93 15.06 -81.48
CA THR A 739 -62.24 15.53 -81.96
C THR A 739 -62.20 15.79 -83.47
N TYR A 740 -63.28 16.26 -84.07
CA TYR A 740 -63.32 16.75 -85.44
C TYR A 740 -64.14 18.03 -85.53
N THR A 741 -63.82 18.85 -86.53
CA THR A 741 -64.63 19.99 -86.94
C THR A 741 -64.80 19.96 -88.46
N ARG A 742 -65.60 20.89 -89.00
CA ARG A 742 -65.73 21.12 -90.44
C ARG A 742 -65.41 22.58 -90.76
N THR A 743 -64.78 22.78 -91.91
CA THR A 743 -64.35 24.09 -92.44
C THR A 743 -65.51 24.93 -92.95
#